data_AF-A0A8T5AGS3-F1
#
_entry.id   AF-A0A8T5AGS3-F1
#
_cell.length_a   1.000
_cell.length_b   1.000
_cell.length_c   1.000
_cell.angle_alpha   90.00
_cell.angle_beta   90.00
_cell.angle_gamma   90.00
#
_symmetry.space_group_name_H-M   'P 1'
#
loop_
_entity.id
_entity.type
_entity.pdbx_description
1 polymer ?
#
loop_
_entity_poly.entity_id
_entity_poly.type
_entity_poly.pdbx_seq_one_letter_code
_entity_poly.pdbx_strand_id
1 'polypeptide(L)'
;MDLAKLSISGLLERMPKAPHGILRLSAAMKHAVKQVQLDEGQRDQILLLLSRGIDEPQEYLKISHQLLHSIESVSKEELAVDYFHCILGKAFSEIFRKRVPKLRNERARTLFLLTLTGLYEIAHRPLSAEALSTFLGQKTDEAKEVAYAVVEEANHLVDRKWLPELELPSCLEKAQSEFIRYVEDMEELTGCKRGSVGKYQEDPQVCSFFDPWYLEEAKTMWWGVQYYPIINVLNVQPQYLYFDSLRRGLLAREAARLFSPRILDKMERVYEQADYCAYRILENPFEKELWIHARHGLRTESKAFDGIHFYEEWESIIGNNFIKLLFSRMKSISRFRASLEFAEYEAIVDALALKPKPAKINENELKILRLLCNDPWTSLTKIAQKTGLTVPTVEKIFHELWIRANIWFSVLVDRTRIGIPSYLAIIHTKPGKVGKVSELVWDTPYCGRIYRMYSPPSLLAHFNIPTGYEWFLNQQLSLLNRADLTEGHHILRIEDSYYNFNLRYYDPKTARWSIPWDEWGLWLKEFLCGKSWFLILHGEEEKKTTEQVKVDKNDLQILNYLRLNSRMPNSEIGRILGISGAYVGQKIRRLLNLGIIKPTIGSYRVGLDEAAFVVFDCYEDTLRAVAVALNELPMWQGFRVSGDFDGLAALIFVPTGELEELFNAFHEYLIEPGLVNRCFLNMVEKWTGKRREPPVELFSNESGWLFEGEKYLDRLKTALRSL
;
A
#
# COMPACT_ATOMS: atom_id res chain seq x y z
N MET A 1 23.54 33.55 -8.63
CA MET A 1 24.21 32.27 -9.01
C MET A 1 23.98 32.08 -10.49
N ASP A 2 25.05 31.96 -11.28
CA ASP A 2 25.00 32.15 -12.73
C ASP A 2 24.62 30.84 -13.47
N LEU A 3 23.37 30.76 -13.96
CA LEU A 3 22.86 29.66 -14.78
C LEU A 3 23.65 29.49 -16.09
N ALA A 4 24.45 30.48 -16.50
CA ALA A 4 25.34 30.37 -17.66
C ALA A 4 26.43 29.29 -17.50
N LYS A 5 26.81 28.91 -16.27
CA LYS A 5 27.76 27.80 -15.99
C LYS A 5 27.13 26.39 -16.07
N LEU A 6 25.81 26.31 -16.30
CA LEU A 6 25.03 25.07 -16.46
C LEU A 6 24.75 24.74 -17.94
N SER A 7 25.48 25.36 -18.87
CA SER A 7 25.33 25.10 -20.29
C SER A 7 25.84 23.69 -20.63
N ILE A 8 24.88 22.77 -20.85
CA ILE A 8 25.12 21.43 -21.42
C ILE A 8 25.93 21.55 -22.72
N SER A 9 25.69 22.62 -23.51
CA SER A 9 26.48 22.93 -24.71
C SER A 9 27.97 23.14 -24.43
N GLY A 10 28.34 23.91 -23.41
CA GLY A 10 29.75 24.11 -23.03
C GLY A 10 30.43 22.87 -22.44
N LEU A 11 29.64 21.96 -21.85
CA LEU A 11 30.11 20.63 -21.44
C LEU A 11 30.36 19.71 -22.64
N LEU A 12 29.44 19.68 -23.61
CA LEU A 12 29.58 18.91 -24.85
C LEU A 12 30.79 19.37 -25.68
N GLU A 13 31.07 20.68 -25.72
CA GLU A 13 32.25 21.23 -26.41
C GLU A 13 33.59 20.81 -25.77
N ARG A 14 33.59 20.57 -24.45
CA ARG A 14 34.77 20.16 -23.67
C ARG A 14 34.92 18.65 -23.54
N MET A 15 33.97 17.88 -24.06
CA MET A 15 34.02 16.43 -23.94
C MET A 15 35.29 15.87 -24.59
N PRO A 16 35.94 14.86 -23.97
CA PRO A 16 36.99 14.11 -24.65
C PRO A 16 36.43 13.51 -25.95
N LYS A 17 37.29 13.29 -26.96
CA LYS A 17 36.90 12.62 -28.21
C LYS A 17 36.03 11.40 -27.88
N ALA A 18 34.88 11.30 -28.56
CA ALA A 18 33.93 10.19 -28.42
C ALA A 18 34.70 8.86 -28.26
N PRO A 19 34.40 8.08 -27.21
CA PRO A 19 35.16 6.89 -26.86
C PRO A 19 35.43 5.89 -27.97
N HIS A 20 36.32 4.94 -27.75
CA HIS A 20 36.60 3.86 -28.70
C HIS A 20 35.84 2.58 -28.31
N GLY A 21 35.59 1.69 -29.27
CA GLY A 21 34.99 0.38 -29.03
C GLY A 21 33.46 0.35 -28.96
N ILE A 22 32.92 -0.61 -28.21
CA ILE A 22 31.51 -1.04 -28.35
C ILE A 22 30.48 0.05 -28.04
N LEU A 23 30.74 0.92 -27.04
CA LEU A 23 29.81 2.01 -26.70
C LEU A 23 29.74 3.05 -27.83
N ARG A 24 30.83 3.28 -28.56
CA ARG A 24 30.82 4.14 -29.75
C ARG A 24 30.04 3.56 -30.87
N LEU A 25 30.36 2.31 -31.18
CA LEU A 25 29.74 1.64 -32.30
C LEU A 25 28.24 1.55 -32.07
N SER A 26 27.81 1.14 -30.88
CA SER A 26 26.38 1.05 -30.54
C SER A 26 25.68 2.40 -30.51
N ALA A 27 26.30 3.47 -30.00
CA ALA A 27 25.74 4.82 -30.07
C ALA A 27 25.56 5.30 -31.53
N ALA A 28 26.57 5.10 -32.38
CA ALA A 28 26.48 5.42 -33.80
C ALA A 28 25.40 4.58 -34.48
N MET A 29 25.34 3.29 -34.16
CA MET A 29 24.36 2.38 -34.74
C MET A 29 22.92 2.77 -34.36
N LYS A 30 22.67 3.22 -33.12
CA LYS A 30 21.36 3.74 -32.69
C LYS A 30 20.83 4.90 -33.54
N HIS A 31 21.71 5.73 -34.09
CA HIS A 31 21.30 6.79 -35.03
C HIS A 31 21.24 6.29 -36.47
N ALA A 32 22.18 5.43 -36.88
CA ALA A 32 22.28 4.89 -38.23
C ALA A 32 21.08 4.02 -38.61
N VAL A 33 20.57 3.16 -37.71
CA VAL A 33 19.45 2.24 -38.02
C VAL A 33 18.15 2.97 -38.37
N LYS A 34 18.02 4.24 -38.00
CA LYS A 34 16.84 5.07 -38.38
C LYS A 34 16.81 5.37 -39.88
N GLN A 35 17.94 5.23 -40.56
CA GLN A 35 18.13 5.57 -41.97
C GLN A 35 18.21 4.32 -42.88
N VAL A 36 18.20 3.12 -42.29
CA VAL A 36 18.42 1.85 -43.01
C VAL A 36 17.28 0.89 -42.72
N GLN A 37 16.72 0.27 -43.75
CA GLN A 37 15.74 -0.81 -43.56
C GLN A 37 16.46 -2.12 -43.28
N LEU A 38 16.14 -2.73 -42.13
CA LEU A 38 16.69 -4.01 -41.68
C LEU A 38 15.55 -4.97 -41.35
N ASP A 39 15.64 -6.19 -41.87
CA ASP A 39 14.72 -7.28 -41.53
C ASP A 39 15.00 -7.86 -40.12
N GLU A 40 14.11 -8.73 -39.62
CA GLU A 40 14.21 -9.30 -38.28
C GLU A 40 15.48 -10.15 -38.07
N GLY A 41 15.90 -10.92 -39.07
CA GLY A 41 17.12 -11.73 -38.99
C GLY A 41 18.38 -10.88 -38.94
N GLN A 42 18.44 -9.80 -39.70
CA GLN A 42 19.52 -8.82 -39.64
C GLN A 42 19.60 -8.14 -38.28
N ARG A 43 18.45 -7.79 -37.67
CA ARG A 43 18.39 -7.21 -36.32
C ARG A 43 18.95 -8.17 -35.28
N ASP A 44 18.52 -9.43 -35.30
CA ASP A 44 19.00 -10.45 -34.37
C ASP A 44 20.51 -10.68 -34.50
N GLN A 45 21.03 -10.68 -35.72
CA GLN A 45 22.46 -10.81 -35.96
C GLN A 45 23.27 -9.61 -35.43
N ILE A 46 22.75 -8.39 -35.60
CA ILE A 46 23.36 -7.18 -35.02
C ILE A 46 23.35 -7.24 -33.50
N LEU A 47 22.22 -7.62 -32.88
CA LEU A 47 22.11 -7.79 -31.42
C LEU A 47 23.08 -8.85 -30.88
N LEU A 48 23.26 -9.94 -31.62
CA LEU A 48 24.23 -10.98 -31.27
C LEU A 48 25.68 -10.46 -31.30
N LEU A 49 26.06 -9.68 -32.31
CA LEU A 49 27.39 -9.07 -32.38
C LEU A 49 27.61 -8.05 -31.24
N LEU A 50 26.61 -7.19 -31.00
CA LEU A 50 26.66 -6.18 -29.95
C LEU A 50 26.78 -6.80 -28.55
N SER A 51 25.97 -7.82 -28.26
CA SER A 51 25.99 -8.52 -26.97
C SER A 51 27.31 -9.25 -26.70
N ARG A 52 28.00 -9.68 -27.75
CA ARG A 52 29.36 -10.25 -27.67
C ARG A 52 30.46 -9.21 -27.56
N GLY A 53 30.12 -7.91 -27.61
CA GLY A 53 31.09 -6.83 -27.53
C GLY A 53 31.93 -6.65 -28.80
N ILE A 54 31.47 -7.15 -29.95
CA ILE A 54 32.19 -7.01 -31.23
C ILE A 54 32.08 -5.57 -31.71
N ASP A 55 33.19 -4.84 -31.74
CA ASP A 55 33.27 -3.42 -32.09
C ASP A 55 33.89 -3.16 -33.47
N GLU A 56 34.26 -4.21 -34.20
CA GLU A 56 34.81 -4.15 -35.55
C GLU A 56 33.71 -3.88 -36.60
N PRO A 57 33.69 -2.72 -37.28
CA PRO A 57 32.62 -2.38 -38.22
C PRO A 57 32.50 -3.34 -39.41
N GLN A 58 33.58 -4.07 -39.75
CA GLN A 58 33.61 -5.07 -40.82
C GLN A 58 32.70 -6.28 -40.55
N GLU A 59 32.46 -6.63 -39.30
CA GLU A 59 31.53 -7.72 -38.97
C GLU A 59 30.07 -7.32 -39.26
N TYR A 60 29.74 -6.05 -39.11
CA TYR A 60 28.40 -5.50 -39.39
C TYR A 60 28.18 -5.27 -40.89
N LEU A 61 29.25 -5.05 -41.67
CA LEU A 61 29.20 -5.00 -43.13
C LEU A 61 28.63 -6.29 -43.74
N LYS A 62 28.92 -7.44 -43.13
CA LYS A 62 28.41 -8.74 -43.58
C LYS A 62 26.88 -8.84 -43.48
N ILE A 63 26.25 -7.95 -42.70
CA ILE A 63 24.81 -7.90 -42.48
C ILE A 63 24.16 -6.89 -43.44
N SER A 64 24.72 -5.67 -43.53
CA SER A 64 24.22 -4.63 -44.43
C SER A 64 25.31 -3.62 -44.80
N HIS A 65 25.56 -3.47 -46.11
CA HIS A 65 26.48 -2.46 -46.64
C HIS A 65 26.00 -1.02 -46.39
N GLN A 66 24.67 -0.78 -46.45
CA GLN A 66 24.10 0.54 -46.21
C GLN A 66 24.27 0.98 -44.75
N LEU A 67 24.29 0.02 -43.82
CA LEU A 67 24.45 0.29 -42.39
C LEU A 67 25.80 0.92 -42.07
N LEU A 68 26.90 0.45 -42.67
CA LEU A 68 28.23 1.02 -42.40
C LEU A 68 28.29 2.49 -42.83
N HIS A 69 27.82 2.79 -44.04
CA HIS A 69 27.80 4.16 -44.56
C HIS A 69 26.99 5.09 -43.63
N SER A 70 25.84 4.61 -43.15
CA SER A 70 25.04 5.38 -42.18
C SER A 70 25.75 5.55 -40.83
N ILE A 71 26.47 4.54 -40.32
CA ILE A 71 27.26 4.64 -39.07
C ILE A 71 28.37 5.70 -39.21
N GLU A 72 29.07 5.75 -40.33
CA GLU A 72 30.13 6.73 -40.59
C GLU A 72 29.59 8.16 -40.77
N SER A 73 28.31 8.30 -41.15
CA SER A 73 27.64 9.59 -41.35
C SER A 73 27.07 10.23 -40.07
N VAL A 74 27.07 9.51 -38.93
CA VAL A 74 26.54 10.03 -37.66
C VAL A 74 27.38 11.20 -37.15
N SER A 75 26.72 12.28 -36.74
CA SER A 75 27.40 13.48 -36.28
C SER A 75 28.13 13.26 -34.95
N LYS A 76 29.19 14.04 -34.70
CA LYS A 76 29.93 13.95 -33.44
C LYS A 76 29.09 14.42 -32.26
N GLU A 77 28.20 15.37 -32.51
CA GLU A 77 27.27 15.95 -31.56
C GLU A 77 26.27 14.90 -31.06
N GLU A 78 25.68 14.11 -31.97
CA GLU A 78 24.77 13.02 -31.61
C GLU A 78 25.44 11.98 -30.71
N LEU A 79 26.67 11.57 -31.06
CA LEU A 79 27.45 10.64 -30.24
C LEU A 79 27.74 11.24 -28.86
N ALA A 80 28.20 12.49 -28.81
CA ALA A 80 28.55 13.18 -27.56
C ALA A 80 27.37 13.21 -26.57
N VAL A 81 26.14 13.40 -27.07
CA VAL A 81 24.92 13.37 -26.26
C VAL A 81 24.69 12.02 -25.59
N ASP A 82 24.76 10.90 -26.34
CA ASP A 82 24.58 9.56 -25.76
C ASP A 82 25.64 9.26 -24.69
N TYR A 83 26.89 9.64 -24.93
CA TYR A 83 27.98 9.47 -23.96
C TYR A 83 27.85 10.35 -22.73
N PHE A 84 27.33 11.57 -22.90
CA PHE A 84 27.11 12.47 -21.77
C PHE A 84 26.12 11.86 -20.76
N HIS A 85 25.15 11.06 -21.21
CA HIS A 85 24.28 10.33 -20.28
C HIS A 85 25.04 9.32 -19.39
N CYS A 86 26.12 8.69 -19.88
CA CYS A 86 26.99 7.84 -19.05
C CYS A 86 27.73 8.67 -17.98
N ILE A 87 28.23 9.85 -18.35
CA ILE A 87 28.89 10.77 -17.41
C ILE A 87 27.91 11.21 -16.33
N LEU A 88 26.68 11.56 -16.72
CA LEU A 88 25.62 11.88 -15.78
C LEU A 88 25.34 10.70 -14.86
N GLY A 89 25.12 9.49 -15.39
CA GLY A 89 24.91 8.28 -14.59
C GLY A 89 25.99 8.09 -13.53
N LYS A 90 27.27 8.26 -13.91
CA LYS A 90 28.40 8.20 -12.98
C LYS A 90 28.37 9.31 -11.93
N ALA A 91 28.07 10.55 -12.33
CA ALA A 91 27.94 11.68 -11.42
C ALA A 91 26.82 11.45 -10.39
N PHE A 92 25.66 10.96 -10.82
CA PHE A 92 24.56 10.58 -9.93
C PHE A 92 24.97 9.49 -8.93
N SER A 93 25.70 8.46 -9.39
CA SER A 93 26.27 7.40 -8.53
C SER A 93 27.16 7.97 -7.43
N GLU A 94 28.10 8.86 -7.80
CA GLU A 94 29.03 9.48 -6.85
C GLU A 94 28.32 10.40 -5.86
N ILE A 95 27.36 11.20 -6.32
CA ILE A 95 26.58 12.09 -5.44
C ILE A 95 25.71 11.29 -4.47
N PHE A 96 25.05 10.22 -4.93
CA PHE A 96 24.30 9.32 -4.07
C PHE A 96 25.21 8.73 -2.98
N ARG A 97 26.34 8.13 -3.38
CA ARG A 97 27.31 7.49 -2.48
C ARG A 97 27.88 8.46 -1.44
N LYS A 98 28.20 9.71 -1.85
CA LYS A 98 28.82 10.71 -0.97
C LYS A 98 27.84 11.36 0.02
N ARG A 99 26.57 11.54 -0.37
CA ARG A 99 25.58 12.34 0.40
C ARG A 99 24.57 11.50 1.17
N VAL A 100 23.99 10.45 0.58
CA VAL A 100 22.85 9.73 1.18
C VAL A 100 23.15 9.15 2.57
N PRO A 101 24.29 8.47 2.81
CA PRO A 101 24.60 7.93 4.13
C PRO A 101 24.78 8.99 5.22
N LYS A 102 25.02 10.26 4.85
CA LYS A 102 25.17 11.38 5.79
C LYS A 102 23.83 11.99 6.19
N LEU A 103 22.77 11.73 5.45
CA LEU A 103 21.41 12.24 5.70
C LEU A 103 20.71 11.34 6.73
N ARG A 104 20.99 11.58 8.02
CA ARG A 104 20.34 10.86 9.13
C ARG A 104 18.85 11.15 9.24
N ASN A 105 18.43 12.36 8.87
CA ASN A 105 17.04 12.74 8.87
C ASN A 105 16.32 12.10 7.66
N GLU A 106 15.36 11.22 7.94
CA GLU A 106 14.59 10.49 6.93
C GLU A 106 13.94 11.42 5.92
N ARG A 107 13.28 12.50 6.36
CA ARG A 107 12.63 13.46 5.47
C ARG A 107 13.63 14.18 4.56
N ALA A 108 14.77 14.62 5.08
CA ALA A 108 15.81 15.25 4.27
C ALA A 108 16.36 14.29 3.22
N ARG A 109 16.49 13.01 3.60
CA ARG A 109 16.88 11.93 2.69
C ARG A 109 15.83 11.69 1.61
N THR A 110 14.55 11.57 1.96
CA THR A 110 13.44 11.45 0.99
C THR A 110 13.42 12.61 -0.01
N LEU A 111 13.52 13.87 0.47
CA LEU A 111 13.53 15.04 -0.41
C LEU A 111 14.74 15.03 -1.36
N PHE A 112 15.91 14.66 -0.84
CA PHE A 112 17.12 14.49 -1.65
C PHE A 112 16.91 13.42 -2.73
N LEU A 113 16.39 12.25 -2.36
CA LEU A 113 16.15 11.15 -3.30
C LEU A 113 15.13 11.51 -4.38
N LEU A 114 14.00 12.13 -4.01
CA LEU A 114 13.00 12.64 -4.95
C LEU A 114 13.58 13.67 -5.93
N THR A 115 14.47 14.53 -5.44
CA THR A 115 15.15 15.51 -6.30
C THR A 115 16.12 14.81 -7.24
N LEU A 116 16.91 13.86 -6.73
CA LEU A 116 17.88 13.10 -7.50
C LEU A 116 17.20 12.31 -8.62
N THR A 117 16.09 11.63 -8.33
CA THR A 117 15.31 10.88 -9.33
C THR A 117 14.66 11.79 -10.35
N GLY A 118 14.05 12.90 -9.91
CA GLY A 118 13.46 13.88 -10.82
C GLY A 118 14.48 14.53 -11.77
N LEU A 119 15.69 14.81 -11.28
CA LEU A 119 16.80 15.27 -12.14
C LEU A 119 17.23 14.19 -13.12
N TYR A 120 17.30 12.94 -12.66
CA TYR A 120 17.69 11.83 -13.51
C TYR A 120 16.67 11.61 -14.63
N GLU A 121 15.36 11.66 -14.36
CA GLU A 121 14.31 11.53 -15.39
C GLU A 121 14.44 12.54 -16.54
N ILE A 122 14.95 13.75 -16.27
CA ILE A 122 15.21 14.75 -17.32
C ILE A 122 16.34 14.27 -18.24
N ALA A 123 17.34 13.59 -17.68
CA ALA A 123 18.43 12.98 -18.43
C ALA A 123 17.99 11.75 -19.26
N HIS A 124 16.76 11.25 -19.12
CA HIS A 124 16.20 10.23 -20.02
C HIS A 124 15.69 10.83 -21.34
N ARG A 125 15.45 12.16 -21.39
CA ARG A 125 14.93 12.86 -22.58
C ARG A 125 16.07 13.44 -23.40
N PRO A 126 15.87 13.74 -24.70
CA PRO A 126 16.82 14.54 -25.46
C PRO A 126 17.16 15.81 -24.66
N LEU A 127 18.43 15.95 -24.27
CA LEU A 127 18.87 17.03 -23.40
C LEU A 127 18.55 18.39 -24.02
N SER A 128 17.63 19.13 -23.40
CA SER A 128 17.42 20.55 -23.70
C SER A 128 17.73 21.38 -22.47
N ALA A 129 18.48 22.47 -22.66
CA ALA A 129 18.75 23.44 -21.60
C ALA A 129 17.45 24.01 -20.99
N GLU A 130 16.38 24.04 -21.79
CA GLU A 130 15.04 24.48 -21.40
C GLU A 130 14.33 23.50 -20.45
N ALA A 131 14.49 22.18 -20.63
CA ALA A 131 13.91 21.19 -19.73
C ALA A 131 14.56 21.26 -18.33
N LEU A 132 15.88 21.43 -18.28
CA LEU A 132 16.63 21.56 -17.04
C LEU A 132 16.31 22.88 -16.33
N SER A 133 16.25 24.00 -17.06
CA SER A 133 15.91 25.31 -16.48
C SER A 133 14.47 25.37 -15.97
N THR A 134 13.53 24.76 -16.69
CA THR A 134 12.12 24.63 -16.26
C THR A 134 12.01 23.82 -14.97
N PHE A 135 12.72 22.70 -14.85
CA PHE A 135 12.72 21.90 -13.63
C PHE A 135 13.32 22.66 -12.44
N LEU A 136 14.44 23.36 -12.64
CA LEU A 136 15.12 24.11 -11.57
C LEU A 136 14.38 25.39 -11.16
N GLY A 137 13.66 26.03 -12.08
CA GLY A 137 12.90 27.26 -11.83
C GLY A 137 11.72 27.08 -10.88
N GLN A 138 11.22 25.85 -10.71
CA GLN A 138 10.04 25.53 -9.90
C GLN A 138 10.36 24.87 -8.55
N LYS A 139 11.64 24.78 -8.16
CA LYS A 139 12.08 23.98 -7.00
C LYS A 139 12.74 24.82 -5.90
N THR A 140 12.79 24.25 -4.69
CA THR A 140 13.40 24.84 -3.49
C THR A 140 14.91 25.03 -3.67
N ASP A 141 15.53 25.87 -2.85
CA ASP A 141 16.98 26.10 -2.92
C ASP A 141 17.78 24.82 -2.65
N GLU A 142 17.29 23.96 -1.76
CA GLU A 142 17.87 22.64 -1.49
C GLU A 142 17.90 21.75 -2.74
N ALA A 143 16.84 21.78 -3.56
CA ALA A 143 16.78 21.00 -4.78
C ALA A 143 17.77 21.52 -5.84
N LYS A 144 17.95 22.85 -5.89
CA LYS A 144 18.96 23.47 -6.75
C LYS A 144 20.36 23.02 -6.32
N GLU A 145 20.66 22.97 -5.02
CA GLU A 145 21.96 22.49 -4.52
C GLU A 145 22.29 21.05 -4.93
N VAL A 146 21.30 20.15 -4.98
CA VAL A 146 21.50 18.78 -5.49
C VAL A 146 21.87 18.80 -6.97
N ALA A 147 21.15 19.59 -7.77
CA ALA A 147 21.43 19.72 -9.20
C ALA A 147 22.83 20.29 -9.47
N TYR A 148 23.23 21.32 -8.70
CA TYR A 148 24.57 21.88 -8.78
C TYR A 148 25.63 20.85 -8.44
N ALA A 149 25.42 20.05 -7.39
CA ALA A 149 26.37 19.02 -7.01
C ALA A 149 26.55 17.95 -8.11
N VAL A 150 25.47 17.53 -8.76
CA VAL A 150 25.54 16.58 -9.88
C VAL A 150 26.29 17.17 -11.06
N VAL A 151 26.00 18.42 -11.42
CA VAL A 151 26.66 19.07 -12.57
C VAL A 151 28.13 19.38 -12.27
N GLU A 152 28.47 19.75 -11.04
CA GLU A 152 29.85 19.92 -10.61
C GLU A 152 30.64 18.61 -10.70
N GLU A 153 30.05 17.49 -10.24
CA GLU A 153 30.67 16.17 -10.36
C GLU A 153 30.82 15.76 -11.84
N ALA A 154 29.82 16.04 -12.69
CA ALA A 154 29.92 15.79 -14.12
C ALA A 154 31.03 16.61 -14.79
N ASN A 155 31.18 17.91 -14.44
CA ASN A 155 32.30 18.74 -14.89
C ASN A 155 33.64 18.13 -14.47
N HIS A 156 33.75 17.71 -13.22
CA HIS A 156 34.97 17.10 -12.69
C HIS A 156 35.33 15.79 -13.42
N LEU A 157 34.35 14.96 -13.78
CA LEU A 157 34.56 13.77 -14.61
C LEU A 157 35.06 14.12 -16.02
N VAL A 158 34.49 15.15 -16.65
CA VAL A 158 34.93 15.64 -17.96
C VAL A 158 36.37 16.18 -17.89
N ASP A 159 36.70 16.98 -16.87
CA ASP A 159 38.04 17.55 -16.68
C ASP A 159 39.11 16.49 -16.45
N ARG A 160 38.74 15.41 -15.77
CA ARG A 160 39.60 14.24 -15.58
C ARG A 160 39.67 13.32 -16.80
N LYS A 161 38.96 13.65 -17.89
CA LYS A 161 38.85 12.83 -19.11
C LYS A 161 38.41 11.41 -18.78
N TRP A 162 37.43 11.27 -17.88
CA TRP A 162 36.85 9.98 -17.54
C TRP A 162 36.22 9.35 -18.79
N LEU A 163 36.48 8.05 -19.00
CA LEU A 163 35.97 7.28 -20.13
C LEU A 163 35.23 6.04 -19.61
N PRO A 164 33.94 5.84 -19.99
CA PRO A 164 33.15 4.72 -19.51
C PRO A 164 33.77 3.34 -19.83
N GLU A 165 34.46 3.22 -20.95
CA GLU A 165 35.07 1.98 -21.47
C GLU A 165 36.13 1.41 -20.53
N LEU A 166 36.83 2.28 -19.79
CA LEU A 166 37.84 1.86 -18.83
C LEU A 166 37.22 1.13 -17.63
N GLU A 167 35.97 1.46 -17.30
CA GLU A 167 35.22 0.83 -16.20
C GLU A 167 34.25 -0.25 -16.69
N LEU A 168 33.92 -0.28 -17.98
CA LEU A 168 32.90 -1.16 -18.56
C LEU A 168 33.09 -2.64 -18.18
N PRO A 169 34.28 -3.27 -18.32
CA PRO A 169 34.45 -4.69 -17.95
C PRO A 169 34.15 -4.96 -16.47
N SER A 170 34.68 -4.12 -15.57
CA SER A 170 34.43 -4.25 -14.13
C SER A 170 32.97 -4.00 -13.78
N CYS A 171 32.32 -3.03 -14.45
CA CYS A 171 30.91 -2.75 -14.25
C CYS A 171 30.03 -3.92 -14.68
N LEU A 172 30.35 -4.58 -15.80
CA LEU A 172 29.63 -5.76 -16.28
C LEU A 172 29.84 -6.97 -15.35
N GLU A 173 31.05 -7.22 -14.88
CA GLU A 173 31.33 -8.29 -13.91
C GLU A 173 30.53 -8.10 -12.61
N LYS A 174 30.49 -6.86 -12.10
CA LYS A 174 29.65 -6.49 -10.95
C LYS A 174 28.17 -6.70 -11.25
N ALA A 175 27.69 -6.24 -12.41
CA ALA A 175 26.29 -6.35 -12.80
C ALA A 175 25.85 -7.83 -12.93
N GLN A 176 26.69 -8.69 -13.51
CA GLN A 176 26.46 -10.12 -13.59
C GLN A 176 26.36 -10.75 -12.19
N SER A 177 27.32 -10.43 -11.31
CA SER A 177 27.34 -10.95 -9.94
C SER A 177 26.14 -10.49 -9.12
N GLU A 178 25.77 -9.21 -9.23
CA GLU A 178 24.56 -8.64 -8.61
C GLU A 178 23.30 -9.35 -9.11
N PHE A 179 23.17 -9.56 -10.42
CA PHE A 179 22.01 -10.22 -11.02
C PHE A 179 21.87 -11.68 -10.54
N ILE A 180 22.97 -12.46 -10.51
CA ILE A 180 22.96 -13.84 -10.01
C ILE A 180 22.50 -13.87 -8.54
N ARG A 181 22.99 -12.93 -7.71
CA ARG A 181 22.55 -12.83 -6.32
C ARG A 181 21.05 -12.55 -6.22
N TYR A 182 20.52 -11.60 -6.99
CA TYR A 182 19.08 -11.31 -6.99
C TYR A 182 18.22 -12.48 -7.46
N VAL A 183 18.75 -13.35 -8.32
CA VAL A 183 18.10 -14.60 -8.70
C VAL A 183 17.99 -15.55 -7.50
N GLU A 184 19.04 -15.67 -6.69
CA GLU A 184 19.03 -16.46 -5.45
C GLU A 184 18.03 -15.87 -4.43
N ASP A 185 18.05 -14.55 -4.26
CA ASP A 185 17.09 -13.85 -3.39
C ASP A 185 15.64 -14.05 -3.85
N MET A 186 15.40 -14.08 -5.18
CA MET A 186 14.09 -14.39 -5.76
C MET A 186 13.68 -15.84 -5.53
N GLU A 187 14.61 -16.81 -5.54
CA GLU A 187 14.29 -18.20 -5.19
C GLU A 187 13.83 -18.31 -3.73
N GLU A 188 14.48 -17.57 -2.81
CA GLU A 188 14.08 -17.50 -1.41
C GLU A 188 12.71 -16.83 -1.25
N LEU A 189 12.54 -15.63 -1.83
CA LEU A 189 11.33 -14.82 -1.71
C LEU A 189 10.09 -15.53 -2.28
N THR A 190 10.22 -16.17 -3.44
CA THR A 190 9.09 -16.85 -4.12
C THR A 190 8.92 -18.30 -3.71
N GLY A 191 9.97 -18.93 -3.17
CA GLY A 191 10.02 -20.38 -2.95
C GLY A 191 10.04 -21.21 -4.23
N CYS A 192 10.20 -20.58 -5.40
CA CYS A 192 10.34 -21.26 -6.68
C CYS A 192 11.82 -21.35 -7.05
N LYS A 193 12.24 -22.45 -7.66
CA LYS A 193 13.59 -22.56 -8.24
C LYS A 193 13.62 -21.93 -9.64
N ARG A 194 14.76 -21.36 -10.03
CA ARG A 194 14.99 -20.92 -11.42
C ARG A 194 14.71 -22.10 -12.38
N GLY A 195 14.08 -21.86 -13.52
CA GLY A 195 13.57 -22.94 -14.40
C GLY A 195 12.21 -23.52 -14.02
N SER A 196 11.76 -23.39 -12.77
CA SER A 196 10.51 -24.03 -12.29
C SER A 196 9.26 -23.14 -12.38
N VAL A 197 9.44 -21.86 -12.71
CA VAL A 197 8.39 -20.84 -12.85
C VAL A 197 8.85 -19.75 -13.82
N GLY A 198 7.90 -19.15 -14.53
CA GLY A 198 8.14 -17.96 -15.35
C GLY A 198 8.92 -18.20 -16.64
N LYS A 199 9.88 -17.31 -16.91
CA LYS A 199 10.68 -17.25 -18.14
C LYS A 199 12.15 -17.57 -17.92
N TYR A 200 12.59 -17.69 -16.66
CA TYR A 200 13.96 -18.03 -16.33
C TYR A 200 14.26 -19.48 -16.71
N GLN A 201 15.14 -19.72 -17.68
CA GLN A 201 15.60 -21.07 -18.05
C GLN A 201 17.08 -21.27 -17.69
N GLU A 202 17.92 -20.34 -18.12
CA GLU A 202 19.36 -20.30 -17.88
C GLU A 202 19.75 -18.88 -17.46
N ASP A 203 20.92 -18.73 -16.83
CA ASP A 203 21.40 -17.43 -16.38
C ASP A 203 21.74 -16.55 -17.60
N PRO A 204 21.02 -15.44 -17.85
CA PRO A 204 21.36 -14.55 -18.96
C PRO A 204 22.71 -13.89 -18.77
N GLN A 205 23.40 -13.65 -19.88
CA GLN A 205 24.58 -12.80 -19.91
C GLN A 205 24.16 -11.34 -19.78
N VAL A 206 24.69 -10.64 -18.77
CA VAL A 206 24.52 -9.21 -18.62
C VAL A 206 25.51 -8.49 -19.53
N CYS A 207 25.00 -7.65 -20.43
CA CYS A 207 25.81 -6.80 -21.31
C CYS A 207 25.36 -5.34 -21.20
N SER A 208 26.10 -4.45 -21.86
CA SER A 208 25.73 -3.04 -21.94
C SER A 208 26.20 -2.42 -23.25
N PHE A 209 25.23 -1.99 -24.05
CA PHE A 209 25.43 -1.22 -25.27
C PHE A 209 24.20 -0.36 -25.50
N PHE A 210 24.34 0.73 -26.26
CA PHE A 210 23.20 1.54 -26.67
C PHE A 210 22.37 0.74 -27.68
N ASP A 211 21.25 0.19 -27.22
CA ASP A 211 20.39 -0.63 -28.06
C ASP A 211 19.79 0.24 -29.19
N PRO A 212 20.05 -0.11 -30.47
CA PRO A 212 19.54 0.67 -31.59
C PRO A 212 18.02 0.77 -31.68
N TRP A 213 17.30 -0.18 -31.05
CA TRP A 213 15.84 -0.26 -31.07
C TRP A 213 15.20 0.08 -29.72
N TYR A 214 15.99 0.43 -28.71
CA TYR A 214 15.47 0.84 -27.41
C TYR A 214 15.01 2.29 -27.43
N LEU A 215 13.73 2.50 -27.11
CA LEU A 215 13.14 3.80 -26.88
C LEU A 215 12.41 3.80 -25.53
N GLU A 216 12.67 4.82 -24.73
CA GLU A 216 11.98 5.03 -23.46
C GLU A 216 10.97 6.17 -23.58
N GLU A 217 9.71 5.87 -23.30
CA GLU A 217 8.60 6.80 -23.34
C GLU A 217 7.64 6.60 -22.16
N ALA A 218 6.60 7.42 -22.07
CA ALA A 218 5.66 7.43 -20.94
C ALA A 218 4.89 6.11 -20.74
N LYS A 219 4.94 5.19 -21.70
CA LYS A 219 4.26 3.88 -21.68
C LYS A 219 5.23 2.69 -21.63
N THR A 220 6.54 2.92 -21.62
CA THR A 220 7.54 1.84 -21.62
C THR A 220 7.47 1.06 -20.30
N MET A 221 6.87 -0.14 -20.32
CA MET A 221 6.70 -0.97 -19.12
C MET A 221 8.04 -1.37 -18.48
N TRP A 222 8.99 -1.82 -19.30
CA TRP A 222 10.30 -2.31 -18.86
C TRP A 222 11.38 -1.39 -19.37
N TRP A 223 11.73 -0.38 -18.58
CA TRP A 223 12.72 0.63 -18.95
C TRP A 223 14.10 0.33 -18.37
N GLY A 224 15.13 0.84 -19.02
CA GLY A 224 16.53 0.78 -18.66
C GLY A 224 17.23 -0.55 -18.90
N VAL A 225 16.47 -1.64 -19.03
CA VAL A 225 17.00 -2.97 -19.31
C VAL A 225 16.12 -3.67 -20.34
N GLN A 226 16.75 -4.28 -21.33
CA GLN A 226 16.09 -5.08 -22.35
C GLN A 226 16.56 -6.54 -22.24
N TYR A 227 15.63 -7.47 -22.10
CA TYR A 227 15.91 -8.91 -22.12
C TYR A 227 15.58 -9.47 -23.51
N TYR A 228 16.55 -10.16 -24.12
CA TYR A 228 16.40 -10.86 -25.40
C TYR A 228 16.43 -12.37 -25.17
N PRO A 229 15.27 -13.05 -25.17
CA PRO A 229 15.20 -14.47 -24.85
C PRO A 229 15.94 -15.37 -25.85
N ILE A 230 15.97 -15.00 -27.13
CA ILE A 230 16.57 -15.82 -28.21
C ILE A 230 18.07 -16.01 -28.00
N ILE A 231 18.77 -14.94 -27.61
CA ILE A 231 20.21 -14.95 -27.35
C ILE A 231 20.55 -15.05 -25.87
N ASN A 232 19.54 -15.13 -24.99
CA ASN A 232 19.65 -15.15 -23.53
C ASN A 232 20.53 -14.02 -22.95
N VAL A 233 20.25 -12.78 -23.37
CA VAL A 233 21.03 -11.60 -22.98
C VAL A 233 20.16 -10.57 -22.29
N LEU A 234 20.70 -9.97 -21.23
CA LEU A 234 20.12 -8.87 -20.49
C LEU A 234 20.97 -7.61 -20.72
N ASN A 235 20.50 -6.73 -21.60
CA ASN A 235 21.19 -5.49 -21.95
C ASN A 235 20.76 -4.35 -21.03
N VAL A 236 21.67 -3.88 -20.17
CA VAL A 236 21.48 -2.69 -19.35
C VAL A 236 21.94 -1.48 -20.16
N GLN A 237 21.07 -0.48 -20.38
CA GLN A 237 21.50 0.70 -21.15
C GLN A 237 22.67 1.39 -20.44
N PRO A 238 23.69 1.88 -21.19
CA PRO A 238 24.95 2.37 -20.61
C PRO A 238 24.78 3.43 -19.51
N GLN A 239 23.84 4.36 -19.68
CA GLN A 239 23.59 5.41 -18.68
C GLN A 239 23.13 4.88 -17.31
N TYR A 240 22.46 3.72 -17.28
CA TYR A 240 22.03 3.08 -16.04
C TYR A 240 23.13 2.20 -15.47
N LEU A 241 23.99 1.61 -16.31
CA LEU A 241 25.11 0.78 -15.86
C LEU A 241 26.05 1.54 -14.90
N TYR A 242 26.28 2.83 -15.17
CA TYR A 242 27.17 3.68 -14.37
C TYR A 242 26.47 4.36 -13.18
N PHE A 243 25.16 4.18 -13.02
CA PHE A 243 24.45 4.59 -11.81
C PHE A 243 24.19 3.38 -10.90
N ASP A 244 25.23 2.97 -10.16
CA ASP A 244 25.28 1.75 -9.32
C ASP A 244 23.97 1.44 -8.57
N SER A 245 23.45 2.40 -7.79
CA SER A 245 22.25 2.21 -6.98
C SER A 245 21.00 1.95 -7.83
N LEU A 246 20.90 2.61 -8.99
CA LEU A 246 19.77 2.43 -9.89
C LEU A 246 19.90 1.15 -10.73
N ARG A 247 21.12 0.85 -11.19
CA ARG A 247 21.46 -0.43 -11.85
C ARG A 247 21.00 -1.61 -11.00
N ARG A 248 21.34 -1.60 -9.70
CA ARG A 248 20.97 -2.65 -8.77
C ARG A 248 19.46 -2.85 -8.68
N GLY A 249 18.70 -1.75 -8.59
CA GLY A 249 17.23 -1.80 -8.63
C GLY A 249 16.68 -2.37 -9.94
N LEU A 250 17.24 -1.97 -11.08
CA LEU A 250 16.86 -2.47 -12.41
C LEU A 250 17.17 -3.96 -12.58
N LEU A 251 18.34 -4.43 -12.15
CA LEU A 251 18.73 -5.84 -12.20
C LEU A 251 17.85 -6.68 -11.26
N ALA A 252 17.55 -6.19 -10.06
CA ALA A 252 16.62 -6.83 -9.14
C ALA A 252 15.21 -6.96 -9.75
N ARG A 253 14.73 -5.92 -10.45
CA ARG A 253 13.46 -5.96 -11.18
C ARG A 253 13.47 -7.00 -12.29
N GLU A 254 14.54 -7.07 -13.08
CA GLU A 254 14.61 -8.07 -14.15
C GLU A 254 14.71 -9.50 -13.61
N ALA A 255 15.45 -9.73 -12.51
CA ALA A 255 15.42 -11.01 -11.82
C ALA A 255 13.98 -11.36 -11.42
N ALA A 256 13.24 -10.42 -10.83
CA ALA A 256 11.84 -10.62 -10.48
C ALA A 256 10.93 -10.88 -11.70
N ARG A 257 11.12 -10.14 -12.79
CA ARG A 257 10.39 -10.28 -14.05
C ARG A 257 10.58 -11.67 -14.66
N LEU A 258 11.80 -12.21 -14.62
CA LEU A 258 12.07 -13.55 -15.15
C LEU A 258 11.41 -14.66 -14.33
N PHE A 259 11.22 -14.45 -13.03
CA PHE A 259 10.44 -15.34 -12.17
C PHE A 259 8.92 -15.16 -12.34
N SER A 260 8.47 -14.04 -12.90
CA SER A 260 7.05 -13.75 -13.10
C SER A 260 6.36 -14.88 -13.88
N PRO A 261 5.32 -15.53 -13.31
CA PRO A 261 4.61 -16.60 -13.97
C PRO A 261 4.02 -16.17 -15.32
N ARG A 262 4.15 -17.00 -16.37
CA ARG A 262 3.68 -16.70 -17.73
C ARG A 262 2.19 -16.31 -17.82
N ILE A 263 1.38 -16.78 -16.87
CA ILE A 263 -0.04 -16.41 -16.78
C ILE A 263 -0.26 -14.90 -16.56
N LEU A 264 0.76 -14.17 -16.08
CA LEU A 264 0.72 -12.73 -15.86
C LEU A 264 1.22 -11.92 -17.08
N ASP A 265 1.67 -12.57 -18.16
CA ASP A 265 2.31 -11.88 -19.29
C ASP A 265 1.42 -10.84 -19.99
N LYS A 266 0.11 -11.07 -19.98
CA LYS A 266 -0.90 -10.17 -20.56
C LYS A 266 -1.58 -9.28 -19.52
N MET A 267 -1.23 -9.43 -18.24
CA MET A 267 -1.85 -8.66 -17.17
C MET A 267 -1.35 -7.22 -17.24
N GLU A 268 -2.29 -6.27 -17.19
CA GLU A 268 -1.94 -4.87 -17.02
C GLU A 268 -1.11 -4.69 -15.74
N ARG A 269 -0.11 -3.81 -15.78
CA ARG A 269 0.70 -3.45 -14.59
C ARG A 269 1.44 -4.60 -13.91
N VAL A 270 1.72 -5.69 -14.63
CA VAL A 270 2.58 -6.78 -14.13
C VAL A 270 3.95 -6.29 -13.62
N TYR A 271 4.43 -5.14 -14.13
CA TYR A 271 5.65 -4.49 -13.65
C TYR A 271 5.57 -4.03 -12.19
N GLU A 272 4.41 -3.70 -11.63
CA GLU A 272 4.29 -3.30 -10.22
C GLU A 272 4.66 -4.46 -9.27
N GLN A 273 4.30 -5.70 -9.63
CA GLN A 273 4.72 -6.88 -8.88
C GLN A 273 6.23 -7.05 -8.93
N ALA A 274 6.83 -6.92 -10.12
CA ALA A 274 8.27 -7.04 -10.30
C ALA A 274 9.03 -5.93 -9.55
N ASP A 275 8.53 -4.70 -9.59
CA ASP A 275 9.09 -3.56 -8.87
C ASP A 275 9.01 -3.75 -7.34
N TYR A 276 7.91 -4.32 -6.83
CA TYR A 276 7.79 -4.67 -5.42
C TYR A 276 8.72 -5.83 -5.02
N CYS A 277 8.82 -6.88 -5.83
CA CYS A 277 9.80 -7.95 -5.60
C CYS A 277 11.24 -7.40 -5.58
N ALA A 278 11.58 -6.48 -6.48
CA ALA A 278 12.87 -5.79 -6.48
C ALA A 278 13.11 -5.01 -5.19
N TYR A 279 12.12 -4.23 -4.74
CA TYR A 279 12.16 -3.54 -3.44
C TYR A 279 12.45 -4.49 -2.27
N ARG A 280 11.93 -5.72 -2.33
CA ARG A 280 12.09 -6.72 -1.27
C ARG A 280 13.48 -7.34 -1.24
N ILE A 281 14.04 -7.69 -2.41
CA ILE A 281 15.34 -8.37 -2.53
C ILE A 281 16.54 -7.44 -2.51
N LEU A 282 16.36 -6.12 -2.71
CA LEU A 282 17.43 -5.16 -2.43
C LEU A 282 17.85 -5.29 -0.95
N GLU A 283 19.14 -5.29 -0.65
CA GLU A 283 19.60 -5.39 0.74
C GLU A 283 19.83 -4.01 1.38
N ASN A 284 20.35 -3.06 0.58
CA ASN A 284 20.72 -1.75 1.07
C ASN A 284 19.46 -0.89 1.29
N PRO A 285 19.19 -0.42 2.53
CA PRO A 285 18.00 0.36 2.83
C PRO A 285 17.91 1.66 2.03
N PHE A 286 19.04 2.30 1.74
CA PHE A 286 19.06 3.54 0.94
C PHE A 286 18.74 3.29 -0.54
N GLU A 287 19.08 2.11 -1.06
CA GLU A 287 18.75 1.72 -2.43
C GLU A 287 17.28 1.34 -2.54
N LYS A 288 16.71 0.72 -1.50
CA LYS A 288 15.25 0.54 -1.40
C LYS A 288 14.51 1.87 -1.46
N GLU A 289 14.93 2.85 -0.65
CA GLU A 289 14.33 4.18 -0.65
C GLU A 289 14.48 4.87 -2.02
N LEU A 290 15.64 4.75 -2.68
CA LEU A 290 15.81 5.26 -4.04
C LEU A 290 14.82 4.59 -5.01
N TRP A 291 14.67 3.26 -4.93
CA TRP A 291 13.82 2.48 -5.82
C TRP A 291 12.34 2.84 -5.68
N ILE A 292 11.86 3.17 -4.47
CA ILE A 292 10.51 3.71 -4.23
C ILE A 292 10.24 5.00 -5.03
N HIS A 293 11.27 5.71 -5.49
CA HIS A 293 11.08 6.92 -6.29
C HIS A 293 11.49 6.71 -7.75
N ALA A 294 12.54 5.91 -7.99
CA ALA A 294 13.14 5.76 -9.31
C ALA A 294 12.43 4.73 -10.19
N ARG A 295 11.76 3.71 -9.62
CA ARG A 295 11.20 2.56 -10.36
C ARG A 295 10.33 2.93 -11.54
N HIS A 296 9.69 4.09 -11.50
CA HIS A 296 8.76 4.56 -12.52
C HIS A 296 9.45 4.90 -13.84
N GLY A 297 10.71 5.35 -13.81
CA GLY A 297 11.36 5.95 -14.98
C GLY A 297 10.48 7.06 -15.57
N LEU A 298 10.22 7.01 -16.88
CA LEU A 298 9.31 7.93 -17.55
C LEU A 298 7.81 7.57 -17.46
N ARG A 299 7.45 6.41 -16.88
CA ARG A 299 6.06 5.90 -16.88
C ARG A 299 5.12 6.80 -16.07
N THR A 300 4.11 7.39 -16.72
CA THR A 300 3.15 8.28 -16.05
C THR A 300 2.07 7.51 -15.28
N GLU A 301 1.58 6.40 -15.81
CA GLU A 301 0.53 5.58 -15.19
C GLU A 301 0.96 5.04 -13.82
N SER A 302 2.19 4.52 -13.73
CA SER A 302 2.74 4.02 -12.45
C SER A 302 2.95 5.11 -11.40
N LYS A 303 3.03 6.39 -11.79
CA LYS A 303 3.11 7.50 -10.81
C LYS A 303 1.76 7.84 -10.20
N ALA A 304 0.66 7.46 -10.84
CA ALA A 304 -0.69 7.64 -10.32
C ALA A 304 -1.13 6.49 -9.39
N PHE A 305 -0.49 5.32 -9.48
CA PHE A 305 -0.79 4.13 -8.70
C PHE A 305 0.40 3.74 -7.82
N ASP A 306 0.22 3.73 -6.50
CA ASP A 306 1.30 3.34 -5.59
C ASP A 306 1.37 1.82 -5.40
N GLY A 307 2.00 1.14 -6.36
CA GLY A 307 2.14 -0.31 -6.33
C GLY A 307 2.94 -0.84 -5.13
N ILE A 308 3.95 -0.11 -4.64
CA ILE A 308 4.73 -0.56 -3.48
C ILE A 308 3.85 -0.60 -2.24
N HIS A 309 3.16 0.50 -1.93
CA HIS A 309 2.28 0.54 -0.76
C HIS A 309 1.11 -0.44 -0.86
N PHE A 310 0.56 -0.66 -2.06
CA PHE A 310 -0.45 -1.69 -2.29
C PHE A 310 0.03 -3.08 -1.82
N TYR A 311 1.23 -3.51 -2.26
CA TYR A 311 1.74 -4.82 -1.88
C TYR A 311 2.24 -4.88 -0.42
N GLU A 312 2.75 -3.78 0.14
CA GLU A 312 3.07 -3.68 1.57
C GLU A 312 1.83 -3.84 2.45
N GLU A 313 0.69 -3.24 2.06
CA GLU A 313 -0.58 -3.38 2.78
C GLU A 313 -1.01 -4.86 2.82
N TRP A 314 -1.01 -5.55 1.68
CA TRP A 314 -1.36 -6.97 1.62
C TRP A 314 -0.38 -7.87 2.34
N GLU A 315 0.92 -7.60 2.26
CA GLU A 315 1.91 -8.31 3.06
C GLU A 315 1.71 -8.09 4.56
N SER A 316 1.32 -6.89 4.98
CA SER A 316 1.03 -6.62 6.39
C SER A 316 -0.13 -7.48 6.91
N ILE A 317 -1.10 -7.82 6.05
CA ILE A 317 -2.27 -8.64 6.37
C ILE A 317 -1.90 -10.14 6.29
N ILE A 318 -1.42 -10.60 5.14
CA ILE A 318 -1.16 -12.02 4.84
C ILE A 318 0.09 -12.52 5.60
N GLY A 319 1.07 -11.64 5.79
CA GLY A 319 2.37 -11.87 6.39
C GLY A 319 3.50 -12.06 5.39
N ASN A 320 4.73 -12.13 5.90
CA ASN A 320 5.99 -12.12 5.13
C ASN A 320 6.14 -13.21 4.05
N ASN A 321 5.25 -14.21 4.03
CA ASN A 321 5.20 -15.25 2.98
C ASN A 321 4.27 -14.88 1.82
N PHE A 322 3.75 -13.65 1.78
CA PHE A 322 2.77 -13.20 0.80
C PHE A 322 3.19 -13.50 -0.64
N ILE A 323 4.38 -13.05 -1.06
CA ILE A 323 4.88 -13.28 -2.41
C ILE A 323 5.03 -14.77 -2.73
N LYS A 324 5.54 -15.56 -1.77
CA LYS A 324 5.64 -17.02 -1.91
C LYS A 324 4.27 -17.69 -2.11
N LEU A 325 3.26 -17.29 -1.36
CA LEU A 325 1.89 -17.81 -1.49
C LEU A 325 1.28 -17.40 -2.83
N LEU A 326 1.46 -16.14 -3.22
CA LEU A 326 0.97 -15.60 -4.48
C LEU A 326 1.56 -16.36 -5.68
N PHE A 327 2.89 -16.52 -5.73
CA PHE A 327 3.56 -17.26 -6.81
C PHE A 327 3.14 -18.73 -6.84
N SER A 328 2.98 -19.36 -5.68
CA SER A 328 2.43 -20.72 -5.58
C SER A 328 1.03 -20.84 -6.17
N ARG A 329 0.14 -19.86 -5.90
CA ARG A 329 -1.21 -19.82 -6.46
C ARG A 329 -1.19 -19.61 -7.98
N MET A 330 -0.39 -18.66 -8.47
CA MET A 330 -0.23 -18.43 -9.90
C MET A 330 0.23 -19.69 -10.64
N LYS A 331 1.22 -20.41 -10.09
CA LYS A 331 1.70 -21.69 -10.63
C LYS A 331 0.63 -22.79 -10.61
N SER A 332 -0.25 -22.79 -9.62
CA SER A 332 -1.37 -23.74 -9.59
C SER A 332 -2.42 -23.41 -10.66
N ILE A 333 -2.73 -22.14 -10.85
CA ILE A 333 -3.76 -21.68 -11.81
C ILE A 333 -3.28 -21.82 -13.26
N SER A 334 -1.98 -21.65 -13.50
CA SER A 334 -1.38 -21.83 -14.82
C SER A 334 -1.52 -23.25 -15.40
N ARG A 335 -2.00 -24.23 -14.60
CA ARG A 335 -2.31 -25.59 -15.06
C ARG A 335 -3.56 -25.68 -15.94
N PHE A 336 -4.50 -24.75 -15.79
CA PHE A 336 -5.79 -24.78 -16.50
C PHE A 336 -6.14 -23.45 -17.17
N ARG A 337 -5.29 -22.43 -17.06
CA ARG A 337 -5.50 -21.12 -17.69
C ARG A 337 -4.20 -20.52 -18.21
N ALA A 338 -4.28 -19.89 -19.38
CA ALA A 338 -3.12 -19.30 -20.06
C ALA A 338 -2.82 -17.84 -19.67
N SER A 339 -3.83 -17.07 -19.25
CA SER A 339 -3.67 -15.66 -18.85
C SER A 339 -4.69 -15.23 -17.79
N LEU A 340 -4.35 -14.24 -16.96
CA LEU A 340 -5.25 -13.60 -16.00
C LEU A 340 -5.48 -12.13 -16.34
N GLU A 341 -6.70 -11.66 -16.07
CA GLU A 341 -7.02 -10.24 -16.01
C GLU A 341 -6.66 -9.66 -14.64
N PHE A 342 -6.48 -8.34 -14.55
CA PHE A 342 -6.08 -7.68 -13.30
C PHE A 342 -7.09 -7.88 -12.16
N ALA A 343 -8.39 -7.79 -12.46
CA ALA A 343 -9.45 -8.02 -11.46
C ALA A 343 -9.42 -9.46 -10.88
N GLU A 344 -9.02 -10.44 -11.68
CA GLU A 344 -8.89 -11.83 -11.23
C GLU A 344 -7.64 -12.02 -10.36
N TYR A 345 -6.56 -11.31 -10.69
CA TYR A 345 -5.37 -11.25 -9.85
C TYR A 345 -5.67 -10.61 -8.50
N GLU A 346 -6.40 -9.50 -8.47
CA GLU A 346 -6.88 -8.87 -7.23
C GLU A 346 -7.73 -9.83 -6.41
N ALA A 347 -8.70 -10.53 -7.03
CA ALA A 347 -9.51 -11.53 -6.33
C ALA A 347 -8.68 -12.67 -5.70
N ILE A 348 -7.55 -13.04 -6.32
CA ILE A 348 -6.64 -14.04 -5.76
C ILE A 348 -5.85 -13.47 -4.56
N VAL A 349 -5.41 -12.21 -4.64
CA VAL A 349 -4.76 -11.52 -3.52
C VAL A 349 -5.73 -11.38 -2.34
N ASP A 350 -6.97 -10.94 -2.59
CA ASP A 350 -8.04 -10.85 -1.59
C ASP A 350 -8.29 -12.21 -0.93
N ALA A 351 -8.36 -13.28 -1.74
CA ALA A 351 -8.56 -14.63 -1.23
C ALA A 351 -7.41 -15.12 -0.33
N LEU A 352 -6.17 -14.69 -0.59
CA LEU A 352 -5.04 -14.98 0.30
C LEU A 352 -5.16 -14.23 1.63
N ALA A 353 -5.70 -13.00 1.62
CA ALA A 353 -5.91 -12.20 2.81
C ALA A 353 -7.02 -12.74 3.73
N LEU A 354 -7.99 -13.50 3.20
CA LEU A 354 -9.04 -14.14 4.00
C LEU A 354 -8.50 -15.17 5.01
N LYS A 355 -7.27 -15.66 4.85
CA LYS A 355 -6.63 -16.61 5.77
C LYS A 355 -5.20 -16.18 6.10
N PRO A 356 -5.03 -15.07 6.82
CA PRO A 356 -3.70 -14.56 7.14
C PRO A 356 -2.98 -15.57 8.06
N LYS A 357 -1.64 -15.63 7.97
CA LYS A 357 -0.88 -16.48 8.89
C LYS A 357 -0.81 -15.79 10.26
N PRO A 358 -1.36 -16.39 11.34
CA PRO A 358 -1.31 -15.80 12.66
C PRO A 358 0.13 -15.58 13.12
N ALA A 359 0.38 -14.41 13.71
CA ALA A 359 1.61 -14.11 14.42
C ALA A 359 1.66 -14.93 15.70
N LYS A 360 2.81 -15.57 15.93
CA LYS A 360 3.06 -16.23 17.21
C LYS A 360 3.32 -15.16 18.26
N ILE A 361 2.59 -15.24 19.37
CA ILE A 361 2.72 -14.30 20.49
C ILE A 361 3.22 -15.11 21.69
N ASN A 362 4.41 -14.79 22.18
CA ASN A 362 4.98 -15.45 23.37
C ASN A 362 4.44 -14.83 24.68
N GLU A 363 4.82 -15.41 25.81
CA GLU A 363 4.36 -14.97 27.14
C GLU A 363 4.66 -13.50 27.47
N ASN A 364 5.84 -13.01 27.12
CA ASN A 364 6.21 -11.61 27.40
C ASN A 364 5.46 -10.64 26.47
N GLU A 365 5.32 -10.99 25.20
CA GLU A 365 4.50 -10.26 24.24
C GLU A 365 3.03 -10.21 24.67
N LEU A 366 2.49 -11.34 25.16
CA LEU A 366 1.12 -11.44 25.66
C LEU A 366 0.89 -10.54 26.87
N LYS A 367 1.85 -10.47 27.80
CA LYS A 367 1.80 -9.53 28.95
C LYS A 367 1.76 -8.07 28.48
N ILE A 368 2.61 -7.70 27.52
CA ILE A 368 2.62 -6.34 26.95
C ILE A 368 1.30 -6.03 26.27
N LEU A 369 0.78 -6.95 25.45
CA LEU A 369 -0.51 -6.80 24.77
C LEU A 369 -1.67 -6.63 25.74
N ARG A 370 -1.75 -7.44 26.81
CA ARG A 370 -2.79 -7.30 27.83
C ARG A 370 -2.81 -5.89 28.46
N LEU A 371 -1.64 -5.30 28.68
CA LEU A 371 -1.55 -3.92 29.18
C LEU A 371 -2.03 -2.90 28.15
N LEU A 372 -1.71 -3.12 26.87
CA LEU A 372 -2.14 -2.24 25.77
C LEU A 372 -3.64 -2.37 25.46
N CYS A 373 -4.24 -3.56 25.57
CA CYS A 373 -5.68 -3.76 25.44
C CYS A 373 -6.46 -2.97 26.50
N ASN A 374 -5.93 -2.88 27.72
CA ASN A 374 -6.53 -2.10 28.81
C ASN A 374 -6.26 -0.59 28.69
N ASP A 375 -5.06 -0.20 28.27
CA ASP A 375 -4.63 1.20 28.15
C ASP A 375 -3.78 1.37 26.86
N PRO A 376 -4.42 1.62 25.69
CA PRO A 376 -3.72 1.68 24.40
C PRO A 376 -2.66 2.78 24.30
N TRP A 377 -2.73 3.79 25.16
CA TRP A 377 -1.77 4.91 25.21
C TRP A 377 -0.77 4.83 26.35
N THR A 378 -0.74 3.70 27.05
CA THR A 378 0.23 3.48 28.11
C THR A 378 1.66 3.64 27.57
N SER A 379 2.54 4.24 28.39
CA SER A 379 3.93 4.47 28.00
C SER A 379 4.75 3.19 28.08
N LEU A 380 5.79 3.09 27.25
CA LEU A 380 6.69 1.92 27.26
C LEU A 380 7.41 1.78 28.61
N THR A 381 7.69 2.89 29.30
CA THR A 381 8.21 2.90 30.67
C THR A 381 7.24 2.27 31.67
N LYS A 382 5.94 2.59 31.59
CA LYS A 382 4.91 2.03 32.47
C LYS A 382 4.71 0.54 32.18
N ILE A 383 4.82 0.12 30.92
CA ILE A 383 4.83 -1.29 30.54
C ILE A 383 6.04 -2.00 31.14
N ALA A 384 7.25 -1.44 31.01
CA ALA A 384 8.46 -1.99 31.60
C ALA A 384 8.32 -2.20 33.11
N GLN A 385 7.82 -1.19 33.83
CA GLN A 385 7.52 -1.28 35.27
C GLN A 385 6.53 -2.40 35.61
N LYS A 386 5.42 -2.51 34.87
CA LYS A 386 4.38 -3.52 35.14
C LYS A 386 4.77 -4.94 34.72
N THR A 387 5.67 -5.09 33.76
CA THR A 387 6.11 -6.39 33.23
C THR A 387 7.39 -6.90 33.90
N GLY A 388 8.14 -6.03 34.56
CA GLY A 388 9.47 -6.34 35.11
C GLY A 388 10.58 -6.40 34.05
N LEU A 389 10.31 -5.99 32.81
CA LEU A 389 11.28 -5.94 31.72
C LEU A 389 12.01 -4.59 31.69
N THR A 390 13.18 -4.54 31.03
CA THR A 390 13.86 -3.26 30.78
C THR A 390 13.17 -2.47 29.67
N VAL A 391 13.25 -1.14 29.69
CA VAL A 391 12.66 -0.28 28.65
C VAL A 391 13.18 -0.65 27.24
N PRO A 392 14.49 -0.86 27.00
CA PRO A 392 14.98 -1.29 25.68
C PRO A 392 14.40 -2.64 25.24
N THR A 393 14.20 -3.58 26.16
CA THR A 393 13.56 -4.87 25.85
C THR A 393 12.10 -4.67 25.45
N VAL A 394 11.36 -3.83 26.18
CA VAL A 394 9.97 -3.51 25.85
C VAL A 394 9.86 -2.79 24.51
N GLU A 395 10.74 -1.83 24.23
CA GLU A 395 10.79 -1.12 22.94
C GLU A 395 11.00 -2.09 21.77
N LYS A 396 11.98 -2.99 21.91
CA LYS A 396 12.25 -4.02 20.92
C LYS A 396 11.04 -4.94 20.71
N ILE A 397 10.49 -5.50 21.79
CA ILE A 397 9.33 -6.40 21.70
C ILE A 397 8.13 -5.68 21.10
N PHE A 398 7.86 -4.44 21.54
CA PHE A 398 6.77 -3.63 21.02
C PHE A 398 6.90 -3.41 19.51
N HIS A 399 8.07 -3.01 19.03
CA HIS A 399 8.30 -2.75 17.61
C HIS A 399 8.19 -4.03 16.76
N GLU A 400 8.84 -5.12 17.20
CA GLU A 400 8.78 -6.41 16.49
C GLU A 400 7.35 -6.96 16.45
N LEU A 401 6.64 -6.88 17.57
CA LEU A 401 5.26 -7.37 17.68
C LEU A 401 4.28 -6.51 16.89
N TRP A 402 4.44 -5.17 16.91
CA TRP A 402 3.63 -4.24 16.14
C TRP A 402 3.64 -4.61 14.67
N ILE A 403 4.83 -4.79 14.09
CA ILE A 403 4.99 -5.15 12.68
C ILE A 403 4.49 -6.59 12.45
N ARG A 404 4.95 -7.56 13.25
CA ARG A 404 4.67 -8.98 13.01
C ARG A 404 3.20 -9.34 13.19
N ALA A 405 2.54 -8.80 14.21
CA ALA A 405 1.13 -9.04 14.49
C ALA A 405 0.19 -8.02 13.83
N ASN A 406 0.74 -7.06 13.06
CA ASN A 406 -0.01 -5.98 12.43
C ASN A 406 -1.00 -5.33 13.40
N ILE A 407 -0.46 -4.76 14.47
CA ILE A 407 -1.23 -4.08 15.51
C ILE A 407 -1.52 -2.66 15.04
N TRP A 408 -2.77 -2.22 15.15
CA TRP A 408 -3.12 -0.81 14.96
C TRP A 408 -3.64 -0.19 16.23
N PHE A 409 -3.32 1.08 16.41
CA PHE A 409 -3.85 1.93 17.47
C PHE A 409 -4.79 2.95 16.84
N SER A 410 -6.00 3.05 17.35
CA SER A 410 -7.01 3.96 16.81
C SER A 410 -7.73 4.68 17.93
N VAL A 411 -8.77 5.42 17.56
CA VAL A 411 -9.74 6.01 18.48
C VAL A 411 -11.15 5.71 18.00
N LEU A 412 -12.03 5.31 18.91
CA LEU A 412 -13.48 5.44 18.72
C LEU A 412 -13.85 6.90 18.89
N VAL A 413 -14.73 7.39 18.04
CA VAL A 413 -15.21 8.77 18.06
C VAL A 413 -16.71 8.76 18.29
N ASP A 414 -17.17 9.48 19.31
CA ASP A 414 -18.58 9.79 19.49
C ASP A 414 -19.01 10.79 18.41
N ARG A 415 -19.61 10.25 17.34
CA ARG A 415 -19.97 11.05 16.18
C ARG A 415 -21.22 11.90 16.40
N THR A 416 -22.11 11.46 17.27
CA THR A 416 -23.31 12.22 17.66
C THR A 416 -22.89 13.53 18.32
N ARG A 417 -21.90 13.48 19.21
CA ARG A 417 -21.41 14.68 19.92
C ARG A 417 -20.63 15.66 19.05
N ILE A 418 -20.17 15.26 17.87
CA ILE A 418 -19.59 16.18 16.87
C ILE A 418 -20.60 16.59 15.79
N GLY A 419 -21.89 16.26 15.96
CA GLY A 419 -22.99 16.70 15.10
C GLY A 419 -23.25 15.84 13.86
N ILE A 420 -22.75 14.60 13.83
CA ILE A 420 -22.88 13.72 12.67
C ILE A 420 -23.24 12.28 13.08
N PRO A 421 -24.47 12.04 13.58
CA PRO A 421 -24.87 10.72 14.07
C PRO A 421 -24.64 9.61 13.04
N SER A 422 -24.38 8.40 13.56
CA SER A 422 -24.06 7.23 12.74
C SER A 422 -25.27 6.32 12.56
N TYR A 423 -25.38 5.74 11.37
CA TYR A 423 -26.42 4.79 10.99
C TYR A 423 -25.81 3.57 10.34
N LEU A 424 -26.33 2.40 10.68
CA LEU A 424 -26.08 1.16 9.94
C LEU A 424 -27.28 0.90 9.03
N ALA A 425 -27.01 0.68 7.75
CA ALA A 425 -28.00 0.19 6.80
C ALA A 425 -27.65 -1.24 6.41
N ILE A 426 -28.56 -2.16 6.73
CA ILE A 426 -28.52 -3.54 6.28
C ILE A 426 -29.29 -3.60 4.97
N ILE A 427 -28.63 -3.87 3.85
CA ILE A 427 -29.21 -3.74 2.50
C ILE A 427 -29.30 -5.12 1.85
N HIS A 428 -30.53 -5.56 1.55
CA HIS A 428 -30.81 -6.79 0.83
C HIS A 428 -30.73 -6.51 -0.68
N THR A 429 -29.59 -6.74 -1.30
CA THR A 429 -29.44 -6.54 -2.76
C THR A 429 -29.87 -7.78 -3.52
N LYS A 430 -30.38 -7.58 -4.74
CA LYS A 430 -30.68 -8.69 -5.64
C LYS A 430 -29.39 -9.37 -6.13
N PRO A 431 -29.44 -10.68 -6.47
CA PRO A 431 -28.31 -11.38 -7.06
C PRO A 431 -27.68 -10.61 -8.24
N GLY A 432 -26.36 -10.52 -8.25
CA GLY A 432 -25.61 -9.79 -9.29
C GLY A 432 -25.63 -8.26 -9.18
N LYS A 433 -26.36 -7.66 -8.23
CA LYS A 433 -26.44 -6.20 -8.06
C LYS A 433 -25.55 -5.62 -6.95
N VAL A 434 -24.93 -6.48 -6.13
CA VAL A 434 -24.06 -6.10 -4.99
C VAL A 434 -23.04 -5.02 -5.36
N GLY A 435 -22.24 -5.25 -6.43
CA GLY A 435 -21.20 -4.32 -6.86
C GLY A 435 -21.77 -2.94 -7.23
N LYS A 436 -22.88 -2.93 -8.00
CA LYS A 436 -23.52 -1.68 -8.42
C LYS A 436 -24.13 -0.93 -7.26
N VAL A 437 -24.84 -1.61 -6.36
CA VAL A 437 -25.40 -0.98 -5.15
C VAL A 437 -24.29 -0.42 -4.27
N SER A 438 -23.19 -1.16 -4.10
CA SER A 438 -22.02 -0.70 -3.36
C SER A 438 -21.44 0.60 -3.97
N GLU A 439 -21.30 0.69 -5.30
CA GLU A 439 -20.88 1.93 -5.97
C GLU A 439 -21.84 3.10 -5.75
N LEU A 440 -23.15 2.89 -5.95
CA LEU A 440 -24.16 3.94 -5.81
C LEU A 440 -24.24 4.47 -4.37
N VAL A 441 -24.16 3.59 -3.38
CA VAL A 441 -24.10 3.97 -1.96
C VAL A 441 -22.79 4.69 -1.65
N TRP A 442 -21.68 4.19 -2.19
CA TRP A 442 -20.36 4.79 -2.00
C TRP A 442 -20.20 6.17 -2.65
N ASP A 443 -21.03 6.55 -3.62
CA ASP A 443 -20.98 7.91 -4.18
C ASP A 443 -21.38 8.99 -3.17
N THR A 444 -22.13 8.63 -2.12
CA THR A 444 -22.56 9.57 -1.06
C THR A 444 -21.43 9.84 -0.08
N PRO A 445 -20.82 11.05 -0.02
CA PRO A 445 -19.61 11.36 0.76
C PRO A 445 -19.67 10.95 2.25
N TYR A 446 -20.89 10.90 2.78
CA TYR A 446 -21.23 10.55 4.15
C TYR A 446 -21.36 9.04 4.43
N CYS A 447 -21.37 8.19 3.40
CA CYS A 447 -21.11 6.75 3.53
C CYS A 447 -19.63 6.55 3.87
N GLY A 448 -19.36 6.07 5.08
CA GLY A 448 -18.01 5.91 5.61
C GLY A 448 -17.48 4.48 5.51
N ARG A 449 -18.35 3.47 5.55
CA ARG A 449 -17.95 2.06 5.37
C ARG A 449 -19.00 1.26 4.63
N ILE A 450 -18.58 0.28 3.85
CA ILE A 450 -19.44 -0.75 3.28
C ILE A 450 -18.74 -2.09 3.46
N TYR A 451 -19.42 -3.03 4.10
CA TYR A 451 -18.98 -4.42 4.19
C TYR A 451 -19.90 -5.31 3.37
N ARG A 452 -19.33 -6.38 2.82
CA ARG A 452 -20.11 -7.45 2.20
C ARG A 452 -20.49 -8.48 3.26
N MET A 453 -21.67 -9.08 3.07
CA MET A 453 -22.18 -10.18 3.89
C MET A 453 -22.44 -11.41 3.01
N TYR A 454 -22.29 -12.61 3.59
CA TYR A 454 -22.32 -13.88 2.83
C TYR A 454 -23.65 -14.66 2.93
N SER A 455 -24.58 -14.26 3.80
CA SER A 455 -25.96 -14.76 3.89
C SER A 455 -26.93 -13.63 3.46
N PRO A 456 -28.15 -13.85 2.91
CA PRO A 456 -29.05 -12.73 2.54
C PRO A 456 -29.38 -11.93 3.81
N PRO A 457 -29.03 -10.63 3.99
CA PRO A 457 -28.61 -9.49 3.14
C PRO A 457 -27.14 -9.43 2.71
N SER A 458 -26.88 -8.74 1.62
CA SER A 458 -25.58 -8.73 0.95
C SER A 458 -24.63 -7.58 1.31
N LEU A 459 -25.12 -6.48 1.88
CA LEU A 459 -24.31 -5.29 2.19
C LEU A 459 -24.68 -4.69 3.56
N LEU A 460 -23.66 -4.34 4.35
CA LEU A 460 -23.77 -3.57 5.57
C LEU A 460 -23.06 -2.23 5.35
N ALA A 461 -23.82 -1.14 5.26
CA ALA A 461 -23.28 0.19 5.04
C ALA A 461 -23.36 1.04 6.30
N HIS A 462 -22.30 1.78 6.62
CA HIS A 462 -22.25 2.72 7.73
C HIS A 462 -22.24 4.15 7.20
N PHE A 463 -23.25 4.92 7.59
CA PHE A 463 -23.42 6.33 7.22
C PHE A 463 -23.19 7.25 8.41
N ASN A 464 -22.69 8.45 8.14
CA ASN A 464 -22.59 9.54 9.10
C ASN A 464 -23.46 10.67 8.57
N ILE A 465 -24.73 10.72 8.96
CA ILE A 465 -25.66 11.70 8.43
C ILE A 465 -25.77 12.86 9.43
N PRO A 466 -25.54 14.12 9.03
CA PRO A 466 -25.73 15.26 9.92
C PRO A 466 -27.16 15.32 10.48
N THR A 467 -27.28 15.75 11.73
CA THR A 467 -28.56 15.86 12.43
C THR A 467 -29.57 16.69 11.62
N GLY A 468 -30.81 16.20 11.50
CA GLY A 468 -31.88 16.85 10.73
C GLY A 468 -31.98 16.39 9.27
N TYR A 469 -31.06 15.55 8.79
CA TYR A 469 -31.06 15.01 7.43
C TYR A 469 -31.35 13.51 7.37
N GLU A 470 -31.92 12.91 8.42
CA GLU A 470 -32.23 11.48 8.52
C GLU A 470 -33.17 10.99 7.40
N TRP A 471 -34.01 11.88 6.88
CA TRP A 471 -34.90 11.62 5.75
C TRP A 471 -34.13 11.17 4.49
N PHE A 472 -32.89 11.64 4.30
CA PHE A 472 -32.08 11.34 3.11
C PHE A 472 -31.83 9.84 2.97
N LEU A 473 -31.47 9.17 4.07
CA LEU A 473 -31.10 7.76 4.03
C LEU A 473 -32.29 6.90 3.59
N ASN A 474 -33.47 7.18 4.14
CA ASN A 474 -34.73 6.54 3.74
C ASN A 474 -35.03 6.76 2.25
N GLN A 475 -34.86 7.99 1.75
CA GLN A 475 -35.11 8.29 0.33
C GLN A 475 -34.11 7.61 -0.60
N GLN A 476 -32.81 7.65 -0.26
CA GLN A 476 -31.77 7.00 -1.05
C GLN A 476 -32.03 5.50 -1.17
N LEU A 477 -32.27 4.79 -0.05
CA LEU A 477 -32.50 3.35 -0.07
C LEU A 477 -33.84 3.00 -0.74
N SER A 478 -34.86 3.85 -0.61
CA SER A 478 -36.11 3.70 -1.35
C SER A 478 -35.94 3.83 -2.86
N LEU A 479 -35.05 4.71 -3.35
CA LEU A 479 -34.76 4.84 -4.77
C LEU A 479 -34.07 3.59 -5.33
N LEU A 480 -33.13 3.00 -4.57
CA LEU A 480 -32.49 1.74 -4.97
C LEU A 480 -33.50 0.60 -5.06
N ASN A 481 -34.46 0.55 -4.14
CA ASN A 481 -35.55 -0.43 -4.16
C ASN A 481 -36.47 -0.23 -5.38
N ARG A 482 -36.87 1.02 -5.67
CA ARG A 482 -37.70 1.35 -6.84
C ARG A 482 -37.01 1.07 -8.18
N ALA A 483 -35.68 1.12 -8.21
CA ALA A 483 -34.87 0.76 -9.37
C ALA A 483 -34.62 -0.76 -9.49
N ASP A 484 -35.29 -1.57 -8.66
CA ASP A 484 -35.19 -3.04 -8.68
C ASP A 484 -33.78 -3.58 -8.36
N LEU A 485 -32.96 -2.81 -7.64
CA LEU A 485 -31.60 -3.21 -7.25
C LEU A 485 -31.54 -3.91 -5.89
N THR A 486 -32.54 -3.65 -5.04
CA THR A 486 -32.67 -4.21 -3.69
C THR A 486 -34.04 -4.82 -3.49
N GLU A 487 -34.18 -5.68 -2.49
CA GLU A 487 -35.44 -6.28 -2.06
C GLU A 487 -35.98 -5.62 -0.78
N GLY A 488 -35.10 -4.96 -0.02
CA GLY A 488 -35.44 -4.31 1.24
C GLY A 488 -34.20 -3.79 1.94
N HIS A 489 -34.42 -3.09 3.05
CA HIS A 489 -33.36 -2.60 3.91
C HIS A 489 -33.84 -2.43 5.35
N HIS A 490 -32.89 -2.42 6.28
CA HIS A 490 -33.10 -1.98 7.66
C HIS A 490 -32.14 -0.86 8.01
N ILE A 491 -32.62 0.15 8.74
CA ILE A 491 -31.84 1.29 9.24
C ILE A 491 -31.80 1.21 10.76
N LEU A 492 -30.57 1.21 11.28
CA LEU A 492 -30.27 1.21 12.69
C LEU A 492 -29.51 2.50 13.02
N ARG A 493 -30.06 3.34 13.89
CA ARG A 493 -29.35 4.51 14.42
C ARG A 493 -28.44 4.07 15.56
N ILE A 494 -27.17 4.48 15.53
CA ILE A 494 -26.21 4.18 16.60
C ILE A 494 -26.36 5.23 17.70
N GLU A 495 -26.66 4.76 18.90
CA GLU A 495 -26.83 5.59 20.11
C GLU A 495 -25.63 5.54 21.04
N ASP A 496 -24.93 4.40 21.09
CA ASP A 496 -23.72 4.22 21.89
C ASP A 496 -22.80 3.19 21.23
N SER A 497 -21.52 3.16 21.64
CA SER A 497 -20.52 2.25 21.11
C SER A 497 -19.82 1.44 22.20
N TYR A 498 -19.59 0.17 21.90
CA TYR A 498 -18.89 -0.80 22.72
C TYR A 498 -17.67 -1.32 21.96
N TYR A 499 -16.61 -1.66 22.71
CA TYR A 499 -15.42 -2.26 22.14
C TYR A 499 -14.63 -2.96 23.23
N ASN A 500 -14.19 -4.18 22.94
CA ASN A 500 -13.25 -4.89 23.80
C ASN A 500 -12.30 -5.79 23.00
N PHE A 501 -11.09 -5.96 23.52
CA PHE A 501 -10.11 -6.91 23.02
C PHE A 501 -9.53 -7.68 24.22
N ASN A 502 -9.97 -8.92 24.40
CA ASN A 502 -9.61 -9.79 25.50
C ASN A 502 -8.70 -10.95 25.04
N LEU A 503 -7.57 -11.13 25.72
CA LEU A 503 -6.57 -12.16 25.40
C LEU A 503 -6.65 -13.37 26.35
N ARG A 504 -7.80 -13.57 27.01
CA ARG A 504 -8.03 -14.65 27.99
C ARG A 504 -7.86 -16.04 27.37
N TYR A 505 -8.43 -16.26 26.18
CA TYR A 505 -8.45 -17.57 25.52
C TYR A 505 -7.28 -17.80 24.56
N TYR A 506 -6.30 -16.89 24.51
CA TYR A 506 -5.10 -17.08 23.68
C TYR A 506 -4.05 -17.89 24.44
N ASP A 507 -3.62 -19.02 23.87
CA ASP A 507 -2.54 -19.83 24.39
C ASP A 507 -1.20 -19.53 23.66
N PRO A 508 -0.21 -18.93 24.33
CA PRO A 508 1.08 -18.63 23.73
C PRO A 508 1.93 -19.88 23.41
N LYS A 509 1.63 -21.05 24.00
CA LYS A 509 2.37 -22.29 23.73
C LYS A 509 1.98 -22.90 22.38
N THR A 510 0.68 -22.97 22.12
CA THR A 510 0.15 -23.48 20.84
C THR A 510 0.02 -22.39 19.77
N ALA A 511 0.09 -21.12 20.17
CA ALA A 511 -0.15 -19.93 19.35
C ALA A 511 -1.54 -19.97 18.68
N ARG A 512 -2.55 -20.37 19.45
CA ARG A 512 -3.95 -20.51 19.01
C ARG A 512 -4.90 -19.95 20.05
N TRP A 513 -6.09 -19.61 19.59
CA TRP A 513 -7.24 -19.40 20.45
C TRP A 513 -7.86 -20.75 20.81
N SER A 514 -8.34 -20.85 22.04
CA SER A 514 -9.03 -22.04 22.55
C SER A 514 -10.23 -21.56 23.35
N ILE A 515 -11.34 -21.30 22.66
CA ILE A 515 -12.57 -20.79 23.26
C ILE A 515 -13.49 -22.00 23.51
N PRO A 516 -13.79 -22.35 24.77
CA PRO A 516 -14.75 -23.42 25.06
C PRO A 516 -16.16 -22.85 24.90
N TRP A 517 -16.70 -22.90 23.67
CA TRP A 517 -17.99 -22.27 23.33
C TRP A 517 -19.18 -22.85 24.09
N ASP A 518 -19.11 -24.14 24.44
CA ASP A 518 -20.06 -24.83 25.30
C ASP A 518 -20.03 -24.29 26.74
N GLU A 519 -18.85 -24.17 27.35
CA GLU A 519 -18.68 -23.60 28.69
C GLU A 519 -19.08 -22.12 28.70
N TRP A 520 -18.65 -21.35 27.69
CA TRP A 520 -19.00 -19.93 27.57
C TRP A 520 -20.51 -19.74 27.38
N GLY A 521 -21.16 -20.58 26.58
CA GLY A 521 -22.61 -20.54 26.39
C GLY A 521 -23.39 -20.88 27.66
N LEU A 522 -22.97 -21.91 28.40
CA LEU A 522 -23.55 -22.24 29.71
C LEU A 522 -23.34 -21.10 30.72
N TRP A 523 -22.14 -20.50 30.74
CA TRP A 523 -21.86 -19.34 31.57
C TRP A 523 -22.74 -18.14 31.18
N LEU A 524 -22.93 -17.88 29.88
CA LEU A 524 -23.82 -16.83 29.38
C LEU A 524 -25.25 -17.03 29.89
N LYS A 525 -25.77 -18.25 29.80
CA LYS A 525 -27.09 -18.61 30.34
C LYS A 525 -27.19 -18.32 31.84
N GLU A 526 -26.26 -18.84 32.64
CA GLU A 526 -26.26 -18.62 34.09
C GLU A 526 -26.12 -17.14 34.46
N PHE A 527 -25.26 -16.41 33.74
CA PHE A 527 -25.04 -14.98 33.93
C PHE A 527 -26.32 -14.18 33.68
N LEU A 528 -27.07 -14.51 32.62
CA LEU A 528 -28.33 -13.85 32.27
C LEU A 528 -29.46 -14.21 33.25
N CYS A 529 -29.60 -15.49 33.62
CA CYS A 529 -30.64 -15.97 34.53
C CYS A 529 -30.42 -15.49 35.98
N GLY A 530 -29.18 -15.45 36.44
CA GLY A 530 -28.83 -15.11 37.83
C GLY A 530 -28.95 -13.63 38.18
N LYS A 531 -29.22 -12.75 37.20
CA LYS A 531 -29.24 -11.27 37.34
C LYS A 531 -27.99 -10.69 38.02
N SER A 532 -26.88 -11.44 38.06
CA SER A 532 -25.60 -10.98 38.64
C SER A 532 -25.05 -9.75 37.92
N TRP A 533 -25.44 -9.54 36.66
CA TRP A 533 -25.18 -8.33 35.89
C TRP A 533 -25.80 -7.07 36.50
N PHE A 534 -26.90 -7.18 37.25
CA PHE A 534 -27.60 -6.02 37.81
C PHE A 534 -26.69 -5.22 38.76
N LEU A 535 -25.89 -5.91 39.57
CA LEU A 535 -24.92 -5.29 40.48
C LEU A 535 -23.72 -4.66 39.72
N ILE A 536 -23.36 -5.22 38.57
CA ILE A 536 -22.27 -4.71 37.71
C ILE A 536 -22.72 -3.45 36.97
N LEU A 537 -23.99 -3.38 36.56
CA LEU A 537 -24.53 -2.28 35.74
C LEU A 537 -24.99 -1.07 36.56
N HIS A 538 -25.50 -1.26 37.78
CA HIS A 538 -26.01 -0.16 38.61
C HIS A 538 -24.97 0.52 39.50
N GLY A 539 -23.68 0.16 39.38
CA GLY A 539 -22.56 0.82 40.07
C GLY A 539 -21.97 2.03 39.35
N GLU A 540 -22.23 2.20 38.05
CA GLU A 540 -21.63 3.24 37.20
C GLU A 540 -22.66 3.82 36.22
N GLU A 541 -23.71 4.48 36.73
CA GLU A 541 -24.51 5.38 35.88
C GLU A 541 -23.76 6.70 35.67
N GLU A 542 -22.73 6.70 34.83
CA GLU A 542 -22.30 7.97 34.23
C GLU A 542 -23.41 8.44 33.27
N LYS A 543 -24.12 9.50 33.67
CA LYS A 543 -24.96 10.28 32.75
C LYS A 543 -24.10 10.73 31.57
N LYS A 544 -24.12 9.98 30.47
CA LYS A 544 -23.53 10.43 29.21
C LYS A 544 -24.28 11.67 28.75
N THR A 545 -23.63 12.82 28.81
CA THR A 545 -24.13 14.06 28.21
C THR A 545 -24.21 13.88 26.70
N THR A 546 -25.43 13.93 26.16
CA THR A 546 -25.71 13.89 24.72
C THR A 546 -25.51 15.23 24.03
N GLU A 547 -25.06 16.25 24.76
CA GLU A 547 -24.84 17.59 24.22
C GLU A 547 -23.74 17.59 23.15
N GLN A 548 -24.08 18.21 22.03
CA GLN A 548 -23.14 18.45 20.94
C GLN A 548 -22.02 19.38 21.42
N VAL A 549 -20.78 18.97 21.18
CA VAL A 549 -19.60 19.74 21.51
C VAL A 549 -19.19 20.56 20.29
N LYS A 550 -18.85 21.83 20.52
CA LYS A 550 -18.22 22.67 19.51
C LYS A 550 -16.85 22.11 19.11
N VAL A 551 -16.75 21.66 17.87
CA VAL A 551 -15.52 21.22 17.20
C VAL A 551 -15.18 22.15 16.05
N ASP A 552 -13.89 22.29 15.75
CA ASP A 552 -13.39 23.02 14.59
C ASP A 552 -12.73 22.08 13.57
N LYS A 553 -12.38 22.62 12.40
CA LYS A 553 -11.69 21.86 11.33
C LYS A 553 -10.38 21.20 11.82
N ASN A 554 -9.62 21.87 12.68
CA ASN A 554 -8.36 21.32 13.18
C ASN A 554 -8.63 20.11 14.09
N ASP A 555 -9.69 20.14 14.91
CA ASP A 555 -10.11 19.00 15.71
C ASP A 555 -10.40 17.79 14.80
N LEU A 556 -11.17 17.98 13.72
CA LEU A 556 -11.50 16.91 12.77
C LEU A 556 -10.27 16.37 12.03
N GLN A 557 -9.35 17.26 11.62
CA GLN A 557 -8.09 16.86 11.02
C GLN A 557 -7.22 16.03 11.96
N ILE A 558 -7.09 16.44 13.23
CA ILE A 558 -6.39 15.68 14.26
C ILE A 558 -7.04 14.30 14.46
N LEU A 559 -8.37 14.25 14.51
CA LEU A 559 -9.12 12.99 14.61
C LEU A 559 -8.83 12.03 13.46
N ASN A 560 -8.71 12.53 12.22
CA ASN A 560 -8.37 11.69 11.07
C ASN A 560 -7.02 10.99 11.26
N TYR A 561 -5.99 11.69 11.75
CA TYR A 561 -4.68 11.07 12.03
C TYR A 561 -4.73 10.12 13.21
N LEU A 562 -5.42 10.47 14.30
CA LEU A 562 -5.55 9.59 15.47
C LEU A 562 -6.29 8.29 15.16
N ARG A 563 -7.18 8.28 14.17
CA ARG A 563 -7.88 7.06 13.77
C ARG A 563 -7.01 6.13 12.94
N LEU A 564 -6.04 6.66 12.21
CA LEU A 564 -5.04 5.87 11.49
C LEU A 564 -4.00 5.32 12.47
N ASN A 565 -3.48 6.18 13.35
CA ASN A 565 -2.56 5.81 14.40
C ASN A 565 -2.72 6.74 15.61
N SER A 566 -3.40 6.27 16.65
CA SER A 566 -3.64 7.09 17.85
C SER A 566 -2.39 7.31 18.70
N ARG A 567 -1.29 6.60 18.42
CA ARG A 567 0.02 6.78 19.07
C ARG A 567 0.95 7.70 18.26
N MET A 568 0.50 8.28 17.16
CA MET A 568 1.30 9.22 16.37
C MET A 568 1.77 10.40 17.24
N PRO A 569 3.06 10.78 17.21
CA PRO A 569 3.55 11.91 17.99
C PRO A 569 2.83 13.22 17.66
N ASN A 570 2.44 13.98 18.69
CA ASN A 570 1.77 15.27 18.50
C ASN A 570 2.57 16.27 17.65
N SER A 571 3.90 16.22 17.73
CA SER A 571 4.81 17.02 16.90
C SER A 571 4.71 16.68 15.42
N GLU A 572 4.48 15.41 15.10
CA GLU A 572 4.31 14.94 13.73
C GLU A 572 2.97 15.38 13.16
N ILE A 573 1.87 15.18 13.89
CA ILE A 573 0.55 15.69 13.51
C ILE A 573 0.59 17.21 13.32
N GLY A 574 1.22 17.94 14.26
CA GLY A 574 1.36 19.39 14.19
C GLY A 574 2.12 19.83 12.94
N ARG A 575 3.24 19.18 12.62
CA ARG A 575 4.00 19.45 11.39
C ARG A 575 3.18 19.20 10.12
N ILE A 576 2.40 18.13 10.07
CA ILE A 576 1.55 17.81 8.92
C ILE A 576 0.46 18.87 8.73
N LEU A 577 -0.12 19.34 9.82
CA LEU A 577 -1.22 20.31 9.81
C LEU A 577 -0.76 21.79 9.82
N GLY A 578 0.55 22.05 9.90
CA GLY A 578 1.08 23.42 9.99
C GLY A 578 0.78 24.13 11.32
N ILE A 579 0.59 23.36 12.40
CA ILE A 579 0.30 23.85 13.77
C ILE A 579 1.32 23.31 14.78
N SER A 580 1.39 23.89 15.98
CA SER A 580 2.35 23.42 16.99
C SER A 580 1.93 22.07 17.60
N GLY A 581 2.89 21.19 17.88
CA GLY A 581 2.60 19.91 18.55
C GLY A 581 2.01 20.08 19.96
N ALA A 582 2.34 21.18 20.65
CA ALA A 582 1.73 21.52 21.93
C ALA A 582 0.22 21.81 21.80
N TYR A 583 -0.16 22.54 20.74
CA TYR A 583 -1.55 22.83 20.41
C TYR A 583 -2.33 21.55 20.07
N VAL A 584 -1.74 20.65 19.28
CA VAL A 584 -2.32 19.31 19.02
C VAL A 584 -2.56 18.56 20.32
N GLY A 585 -1.55 18.48 21.21
CA GLY A 585 -1.70 17.80 22.49
C GLY A 585 -2.78 18.39 23.39
N GLN A 586 -2.98 19.71 23.36
CA GLN A 586 -4.08 20.38 24.05
C GLN A 586 -5.45 19.98 23.49
N LYS A 587 -5.60 19.96 22.16
CA LYS A 587 -6.84 19.54 21.49
C LYS A 587 -7.18 18.09 21.79
N ILE A 588 -6.21 17.18 21.73
CA ILE A 588 -6.41 15.75 22.03
C ILE A 588 -6.87 15.57 23.49
N ARG A 589 -6.19 16.20 24.46
CA ARG A 589 -6.62 16.19 25.87
C ARG A 589 -8.02 16.72 26.07
N ARG A 590 -8.39 17.79 25.37
CA ARG A 590 -9.76 18.32 25.41
C ARG A 590 -10.77 17.29 24.91
N LEU A 591 -10.53 16.68 23.75
CA LEU A 591 -11.44 15.68 23.15
C LEU A 591 -11.61 14.46 24.06
N LEU A 592 -10.54 14.03 24.73
CA LEU A 592 -10.57 12.94 25.72
C LEU A 592 -11.37 13.30 26.97
N ASN A 593 -11.07 14.45 27.58
CA ASN A 593 -11.74 14.90 28.79
C ASN A 593 -13.23 15.14 28.55
N LEU A 594 -13.59 15.52 27.33
CA LEU A 594 -14.98 15.63 26.92
C LEU A 594 -15.61 14.27 26.61
N GLY A 595 -14.87 13.17 26.54
CA GLY A 595 -15.39 11.84 26.20
C GLY A 595 -15.74 11.66 24.72
N ILE A 596 -15.23 12.53 23.83
CA ILE A 596 -15.46 12.43 22.38
C ILE A 596 -14.64 11.30 21.77
N ILE A 597 -13.46 11.03 22.32
CA ILE A 597 -12.59 9.95 21.85
C ILE A 597 -12.24 8.94 22.92
N LYS A 598 -12.19 7.67 22.52
CA LYS A 598 -11.72 6.55 23.35
C LYS A 598 -10.63 5.79 22.58
N PRO A 599 -9.39 5.70 23.09
CA PRO A 599 -8.33 4.93 22.45
C PRO A 599 -8.69 3.45 22.32
N THR A 600 -8.32 2.84 21.21
CA THR A 600 -8.50 1.40 20.96
C THR A 600 -7.27 0.80 20.29
N ILE A 601 -7.16 -0.52 20.36
CA ILE A 601 -6.09 -1.32 19.76
C ILE A 601 -6.72 -2.54 19.10
N GLY A 602 -6.31 -2.92 17.90
CA GLY A 602 -6.69 -4.18 17.29
C GLY A 602 -5.50 -4.88 16.61
N SER A 603 -5.73 -6.09 16.11
CA SER A 603 -4.72 -6.84 15.34
C SER A 603 -5.35 -7.71 14.25
N TYR A 604 -4.67 -7.78 13.11
CA TYR A 604 -5.12 -8.48 11.91
C TYR A 604 -4.53 -9.88 11.85
N ARG A 605 -3.50 -10.14 12.66
CA ARG A 605 -2.72 -11.38 12.64
C ARG A 605 -2.68 -12.06 14.00
N VAL A 606 -3.61 -11.78 14.90
CA VAL A 606 -3.78 -12.55 16.14
C VAL A 606 -4.54 -13.86 15.94
N GLY A 607 -5.02 -14.17 14.74
CA GLY A 607 -5.78 -15.40 14.45
C GLY A 607 -7.27 -15.29 14.74
N LEU A 608 -7.83 -14.07 14.62
CA LEU A 608 -9.27 -13.77 14.70
C LEU A 608 -9.75 -13.34 13.31
N ASP A 609 -9.83 -14.32 12.41
CA ASP A 609 -9.87 -14.08 10.96
C ASP A 609 -11.28 -14.11 10.38
N GLU A 610 -12.25 -14.65 11.14
CA GLU A 610 -13.68 -14.60 10.82
C GLU A 610 -14.37 -13.50 11.62
N ALA A 611 -15.43 -12.93 11.05
CA ALA A 611 -16.22 -11.90 11.70
C ALA A 611 -17.72 -12.16 11.52
N ALA A 612 -18.45 -12.15 12.63
CA ALA A 612 -19.90 -12.21 12.68
C ALA A 612 -20.46 -10.80 12.84
N PHE A 613 -21.45 -10.41 12.05
CA PHE A 613 -22.32 -9.29 12.39
C PHE A 613 -23.65 -9.82 12.88
N VAL A 614 -23.97 -9.45 14.12
CA VAL A 614 -25.18 -9.85 14.81
C VAL A 614 -25.99 -8.63 15.22
N VAL A 615 -27.31 -8.72 15.16
CA VAL A 615 -28.22 -7.73 15.74
C VAL A 615 -29.21 -8.48 16.63
N PHE A 616 -29.33 -8.05 17.87
CA PHE A 616 -30.27 -8.59 18.85
C PHE A 616 -31.28 -7.50 19.22
N ASP A 617 -32.53 -7.67 18.81
CA ASP A 617 -33.66 -6.87 19.27
C ASP A 617 -34.08 -7.35 20.66
N CYS A 618 -33.80 -6.54 21.68
CA CYS A 618 -33.99 -6.92 23.07
C CYS A 618 -34.12 -5.71 23.98
N TYR A 619 -34.66 -5.94 25.19
CA TYR A 619 -34.79 -4.91 26.21
C TYR A 619 -33.44 -4.43 26.73
N GLU A 620 -33.44 -3.23 27.30
CA GLU A 620 -32.26 -2.53 27.84
C GLU A 620 -31.38 -3.42 28.74
N ASP A 621 -32.01 -4.11 29.66
CA ASP A 621 -31.35 -4.98 30.64
C ASP A 621 -30.62 -6.14 29.96
N THR A 622 -31.29 -6.80 29.01
CA THR A 622 -30.70 -7.88 28.21
C THR A 622 -29.56 -7.36 27.35
N LEU A 623 -29.74 -6.21 26.67
CA LEU A 623 -28.70 -5.57 25.87
C LEU A 623 -27.43 -5.37 26.69
N ARG A 624 -27.55 -4.75 27.86
CA ARG A 624 -26.39 -4.46 28.72
C ARG A 624 -25.74 -5.75 29.22
N ALA A 625 -26.53 -6.74 29.61
CA ALA A 625 -26.00 -8.02 30.06
C ALA A 625 -25.26 -8.76 28.94
N VAL A 626 -25.81 -8.80 27.71
CA VAL A 626 -25.13 -9.37 26.54
C VAL A 626 -23.85 -8.60 26.23
N ALA A 627 -23.87 -7.26 26.24
CA ALA A 627 -22.67 -6.45 26.02
C ALA A 627 -21.55 -6.76 27.03
N VAL A 628 -21.88 -6.98 28.31
CA VAL A 628 -20.91 -7.42 29.31
C VAL A 628 -20.39 -8.82 28.99
N ALA A 629 -21.27 -9.75 28.63
CA ALA A 629 -20.86 -11.11 28.29
C ALA A 629 -19.94 -11.19 27.07
N LEU A 630 -20.16 -10.33 26.06
CA LEU A 630 -19.28 -10.23 24.90
C LEU A 630 -17.87 -9.72 25.26
N ASN A 631 -17.66 -9.06 26.41
CA ASN A 631 -16.31 -8.68 26.86
C ASN A 631 -15.43 -9.88 27.23
N GLU A 632 -16.01 -11.06 27.45
CA GLU A 632 -15.23 -12.29 27.61
C GLU A 632 -14.69 -12.83 26.27
N LEU A 633 -15.28 -12.42 25.14
CA LEU A 633 -14.86 -12.88 23.82
C LEU A 633 -13.55 -12.23 23.37
N PRO A 634 -12.79 -12.89 22.47
CA PRO A 634 -11.50 -12.41 21.99
C PRO A 634 -11.50 -10.96 21.54
N MET A 635 -12.38 -10.58 20.63
CA MET A 635 -12.50 -9.19 20.21
C MET A 635 -13.90 -8.96 19.64
N TRP A 636 -14.50 -7.82 20.02
CA TRP A 636 -15.76 -7.41 19.44
C TRP A 636 -15.87 -5.88 19.43
N GLN A 637 -16.67 -5.39 18.49
CA GLN A 637 -17.13 -4.02 18.45
C GLN A 637 -18.66 -4.04 18.41
N GLY A 638 -19.32 -3.21 19.20
CA GLY A 638 -20.78 -3.17 19.21
C GLY A 638 -21.34 -1.77 19.29
N PHE A 639 -22.65 -1.71 19.13
CA PHE A 639 -23.42 -0.49 19.13
C PHE A 639 -24.76 -0.75 19.82
N ARG A 640 -25.13 0.17 20.71
CA ARG A 640 -26.53 0.33 21.07
C ARG A 640 -27.23 0.91 19.84
N VAL A 641 -28.32 0.30 19.41
CA VAL A 641 -29.05 0.74 18.23
C VAL A 641 -30.54 0.95 18.51
N SER A 642 -31.13 1.86 17.72
CA SER A 642 -32.57 2.12 17.65
C SER A 642 -33.06 2.14 16.21
N GLY A 643 -34.38 2.02 15.98
CA GLY A 643 -34.99 2.13 14.65
C GLY A 643 -35.72 0.86 14.25
N ASP A 644 -35.31 0.21 13.16
CA ASP A 644 -35.93 -1.05 12.73
C ASP A 644 -35.66 -2.20 13.73
N PHE A 645 -34.58 -2.08 14.50
CA PHE A 645 -34.25 -2.91 15.66
C PHE A 645 -33.89 -1.99 16.83
N ASP A 646 -34.39 -2.31 18.02
CA ASP A 646 -34.03 -1.65 19.26
C ASP A 646 -33.23 -2.66 20.12
N GLY A 647 -31.93 -2.42 20.31
CA GLY A 647 -31.09 -3.42 20.96
C GLY A 647 -29.59 -3.27 20.70
N LEU A 648 -28.91 -4.41 20.48
CA LEU A 648 -27.46 -4.50 20.29
C LEU A 648 -27.13 -4.92 18.86
N ALA A 649 -26.35 -4.13 18.15
CA ALA A 649 -25.66 -4.56 16.92
C ALA A 649 -24.17 -4.80 17.22
N ALA A 650 -23.60 -5.93 16.85
CA ALA A 650 -22.21 -6.28 17.17
C ALA A 650 -21.49 -6.94 16.00
N LEU A 651 -20.24 -6.53 15.77
CA LEU A 651 -19.25 -7.20 14.96
C LEU A 651 -18.30 -7.97 15.89
N ILE A 652 -18.36 -9.30 15.86
CA ILE A 652 -17.64 -10.20 16.75
C ILE A 652 -16.58 -10.94 15.93
N PHE A 653 -15.33 -10.93 16.38
CA PHE A 653 -14.21 -11.56 15.69
C PHE A 653 -13.84 -12.86 16.37
N VAL A 654 -13.80 -13.94 15.58
CA VAL A 654 -13.56 -15.31 16.06
C VAL A 654 -12.45 -15.99 15.26
N PRO A 655 -11.83 -17.04 15.80
CA PRO A 655 -10.88 -17.86 15.06
C PRO A 655 -11.52 -18.52 13.83
N THR A 656 -10.71 -18.83 12.83
CA THR A 656 -11.17 -19.51 11.61
C THR A 656 -11.86 -20.84 11.94
N GLY A 657 -13.08 -21.02 11.46
CA GLY A 657 -13.87 -22.23 11.63
C GLY A 657 -14.73 -22.27 12.90
N GLU A 658 -14.74 -21.22 13.73
CA GLU A 658 -15.47 -21.20 15.00
C GLU A 658 -16.79 -20.39 14.95
N LEU A 659 -17.14 -19.82 13.79
CA LEU A 659 -18.37 -19.03 13.64
C LEU A 659 -19.65 -19.82 13.94
N GLU A 660 -19.70 -21.10 13.55
CA GLU A 660 -20.85 -21.97 13.81
C GLU A 660 -21.06 -22.20 15.31
N GLU A 661 -19.98 -22.41 16.06
CA GLU A 661 -20.04 -22.62 17.52
C GLU A 661 -20.53 -21.36 18.24
N LEU A 662 -20.09 -20.18 17.82
CA LEU A 662 -20.62 -18.89 18.30
C LEU A 662 -22.13 -18.78 18.04
N PHE A 663 -22.57 -19.05 16.81
CA PHE A 663 -24.00 -18.95 16.46
C PHE A 663 -24.85 -19.99 17.18
N ASN A 664 -24.32 -21.20 17.39
CA ASN A 664 -25.00 -22.22 18.18
C ASN A 664 -25.16 -21.76 19.65
N ALA A 665 -24.14 -21.16 20.25
CA ALA A 665 -24.23 -20.62 21.60
C ALA A 665 -25.29 -19.50 21.70
N PHE A 666 -25.37 -18.61 20.70
CA PHE A 666 -26.44 -17.61 20.67
C PHE A 666 -27.83 -18.22 20.47
N HIS A 667 -27.94 -19.23 19.62
CA HIS A 667 -29.20 -19.90 19.37
C HIS A 667 -29.74 -20.55 20.64
N GLU A 668 -28.94 -21.42 21.27
CA GLU A 668 -29.32 -22.19 22.45
C GLU A 668 -29.58 -21.33 23.70
N TYR A 669 -28.82 -20.25 23.88
CA TYR A 669 -28.79 -19.52 25.16
C TYR A 669 -29.37 -18.10 25.11
N LEU A 670 -29.63 -17.54 23.93
CA LEU A 670 -30.29 -16.23 23.78
C LEU A 670 -31.62 -16.33 23.01
N ILE A 671 -31.62 -17.03 21.88
CA ILE A 671 -32.75 -17.02 20.93
C ILE A 671 -33.82 -18.01 21.36
N GLU A 672 -33.49 -19.29 21.53
CA GLU A 672 -34.44 -20.34 21.95
C GLU A 672 -35.12 -20.03 23.30
N PRO A 673 -34.42 -19.50 24.32
CA PRO A 673 -35.06 -19.09 25.57
C PRO A 673 -35.94 -17.84 25.47
N GLY A 674 -35.97 -17.16 24.31
CA GLY A 674 -36.77 -15.96 24.09
C GLY A 674 -36.24 -14.69 24.78
N LEU A 675 -34.94 -14.63 25.10
CA LEU A 675 -34.32 -13.41 25.67
C LEU A 675 -34.16 -12.30 24.61
N VAL A 676 -34.17 -12.68 23.34
CA VAL A 676 -34.11 -11.80 22.17
C VAL A 676 -35.37 -11.98 21.35
N ASN A 677 -36.05 -10.89 21.01
CA ASN A 677 -37.32 -10.90 20.28
C ASN A 677 -37.12 -11.25 18.79
N ARG A 678 -36.10 -10.62 18.18
CA ARG A 678 -35.71 -10.80 16.79
C ARG A 678 -34.20 -10.75 16.72
N CYS A 679 -33.60 -11.60 15.90
CA CYS A 679 -32.18 -11.60 15.70
C CYS A 679 -31.80 -11.56 14.22
N PHE A 680 -30.64 -11.01 13.96
CA PHE A 680 -29.97 -11.04 12.68
C PHE A 680 -28.58 -11.63 12.91
N LEU A 681 -28.21 -12.71 12.23
CA LEU A 681 -26.89 -13.34 12.35
C LEU A 681 -26.29 -13.51 10.95
N ASN A 682 -25.12 -12.95 10.69
CA ASN A 682 -24.49 -13.04 9.38
C ASN A 682 -22.96 -13.02 9.48
N MET A 683 -22.30 -13.61 8.50
CA MET A 683 -20.86 -13.50 8.31
C MET A 683 -20.55 -12.22 7.52
N VAL A 684 -19.57 -11.46 7.98
CA VAL A 684 -19.10 -10.24 7.30
C VAL A 684 -17.71 -10.46 6.72
N GLU A 685 -17.52 -9.97 5.50
CA GLU A 685 -16.21 -9.90 4.86
C GLU A 685 -15.34 -8.83 5.53
N LYS A 686 -14.21 -9.27 6.10
CA LYS A 686 -13.33 -8.43 6.92
C LYS A 686 -12.45 -7.46 6.11
N TRP A 687 -12.08 -7.83 4.87
CA TRP A 687 -10.94 -7.21 4.17
C TRP A 687 -11.28 -6.31 2.99
N THR A 688 -12.30 -6.63 2.20
CA THR A 688 -12.59 -5.94 0.92
C THR A 688 -13.63 -4.83 1.04
N GLY A 689 -13.91 -4.38 2.27
CA GLY A 689 -14.87 -3.33 2.53
C GLY A 689 -14.37 -1.94 2.09
N LYS A 690 -15.25 -1.12 1.51
CA LYS A 690 -14.91 0.28 1.21
C LYS A 690 -14.86 1.07 2.52
N ARG A 691 -13.84 1.92 2.72
CA ARG A 691 -13.69 2.74 3.93
C ARG A 691 -13.19 4.15 3.64
N ARG A 692 -13.81 5.16 4.25
CA ARG A 692 -13.38 6.57 4.24
C ARG A 692 -13.96 7.31 5.45
N GLU A 693 -13.38 8.46 5.74
CA GLU A 693 -14.00 9.42 6.64
C GLU A 693 -14.81 10.46 5.88
N PRO A 694 -15.84 11.05 6.52
CA PRO A 694 -16.46 12.25 6.01
C PRO A 694 -15.38 13.29 5.69
N PRO A 695 -15.32 13.82 4.46
CA PRO A 695 -14.33 14.81 4.08
C PRO A 695 -14.41 16.04 5.00
N VAL A 696 -13.27 16.50 5.51
CA VAL A 696 -13.22 17.69 6.42
C VAL A 696 -13.65 18.95 5.68
N GLU A 697 -13.55 18.95 4.35
CA GLU A 697 -14.02 19.99 3.44
C GLU A 697 -15.54 20.19 3.54
N LEU A 698 -16.28 19.16 3.94
CA LEU A 698 -17.72 19.23 4.20
C LEU A 698 -18.05 19.73 5.61
N PHE A 699 -17.08 20.23 6.37
CA PHE A 699 -17.30 20.88 7.65
C PHE A 699 -17.05 22.39 7.55
N SER A 700 -17.85 23.18 8.24
CA SER A 700 -17.70 24.62 8.42
C SER A 700 -17.62 24.93 9.91
N ASN A 701 -16.68 25.80 10.31
CA ASN A 701 -16.56 26.21 11.71
C ASN A 701 -17.78 27.02 12.18
N GLU A 702 -18.55 27.61 11.26
CA GLU A 702 -19.73 28.42 11.55
C GLU A 702 -21.02 27.61 11.53
N SER A 703 -21.21 26.80 10.48
CA SER A 703 -22.47 26.08 10.21
C SER A 703 -22.41 24.57 10.48
N GLY A 704 -21.26 24.04 10.91
CA GLY A 704 -21.08 22.61 11.17
C GLY A 704 -20.97 21.78 9.89
N TRP A 705 -21.53 20.57 9.91
CA TRP A 705 -21.48 19.66 8.76
C TRP A 705 -22.41 20.13 7.62
N LEU A 706 -21.84 20.35 6.44
CA LEU A 706 -22.53 20.75 5.23
C LEU A 706 -23.14 19.54 4.53
N PHE A 707 -24.45 19.52 4.35
CA PHE A 707 -25.15 18.38 3.75
C PHE A 707 -25.99 18.80 2.54
N GLU A 708 -25.58 18.38 1.33
CA GLU A 708 -26.29 18.67 0.08
C GLU A 708 -27.21 17.50 -0.33
N GLY A 709 -28.13 17.08 0.56
CA GLY A 709 -28.95 15.87 0.40
C GLY A 709 -29.66 15.76 -0.95
N GLU A 710 -30.35 16.83 -1.38
CA GLU A 710 -31.06 16.87 -2.67
C GLU A 710 -30.11 16.63 -3.86
N LYS A 711 -28.93 17.26 -3.85
CA LYS A 711 -27.91 17.10 -4.90
C LYS A 711 -27.38 15.66 -4.96
N TYR A 712 -27.18 15.03 -3.80
CA TYR A 712 -26.76 13.62 -3.74
C TYR A 712 -27.85 12.70 -4.30
N LEU A 713 -29.12 12.96 -3.99
CA LEU A 713 -30.25 12.21 -4.55
C LEU A 713 -30.39 12.43 -6.06
N ASP A 714 -30.17 13.65 -6.57
CA ASP A 714 -30.26 13.93 -8.00
C ASP A 714 -29.14 13.26 -8.80
N ARG A 715 -27.92 13.17 -8.23
CA ARG A 715 -26.84 12.35 -8.79
C ARG A 715 -27.22 10.88 -8.84
N LEU A 716 -27.78 10.35 -7.74
CA LEU A 716 -28.27 8.98 -7.70
C LEU A 716 -29.35 8.73 -8.77
N LYS A 717 -30.37 9.60 -8.87
CA LYS A 717 -31.42 9.50 -9.89
C LYS A 717 -30.82 9.51 -11.31
N THR A 718 -29.81 10.35 -11.55
CA THR A 718 -29.13 10.43 -12.84
C THR A 718 -28.38 9.13 -13.15
N ALA A 719 -27.64 8.59 -12.17
CA ALA A 719 -26.97 7.30 -12.30
C ALA A 719 -27.95 6.14 -12.52
N LEU A 720 -29.12 6.15 -11.83
CA LEU A 720 -30.17 5.15 -12.01
C LEU A 720 -30.85 5.23 -13.38
N ARG A 721 -30.94 6.41 -14.00
CA ARG A 721 -31.45 6.55 -15.38
C ARG A 721 -30.51 6.00 -16.45
N SER A 722 -29.23 5.82 -16.12
CA SER A 722 -28.22 5.27 -17.02
C SER A 722 -28.13 3.73 -16.97
N LEU A 723 -28.93 3.11 -16.10
CA LEU A 723 -29.15 1.67 -15.99
C LEU A 723 -30.32 1.24 -16.87
#